data_AF-A0A512MD64-F1
#
_entry.id   AF-A0A512MD64-F1
#
_cell.length_a   1.000
_cell.length_b   1.000
_cell.length_c   1.000
_cell.angle_alpha   90.00
_cell.angle_beta   90.00
_cell.angle_gamma   90.00
#
_symmetry.space_group_name_H-M   'P 1'
#
loop_
_entity.id
_entity.type
_entity.pdbx_description
1 polymer ?
#
loop_
_entity_poly.entity_id
_entity_poly.type
_entity_poly.pdbx_seq_one_letter_code
_entity_poly.pdbx_strand_id
1 'polypeptide(L)'
;MRLEDLTIVLRPRLPWEAVDLGCALTRRDYGRVMLLWLITVVPVWLILAALFWDNPMAFGLIAWWLKPLYDRVPLFHLSRAAFGSRPTVRETLREWPRLWSRFLLPALLWRRFSLMRSFALPVLMLEGQKGKASHQRISTLASDGGSSGTGVTWVFIKLEIALWLGLTALASNLGPADGLPDFSALMQDPENYFQVTNAQQWFSNVLYLIAMSVIEPFYVGAGFGLYLNSRTKLEGWDIELTFRRLAARLKPVVTALLMMALFLPGMTDAAEKRMLLPAEKVTTEEVSEARQTVQEILKKEEFKEHSRTTSVWVDDGEASMNPEITGLAALLMQLVGYALLALLIGLLIWWIVKNRHLYWGGAGLARARVEPAGPRVVMGLDIARESLPDDIVTAARAAWSAGHYREALSLLYRGSLSRLVEHLHLPIRDSDTEDDCLEKTAAVADASVTSFFRQLTLLWVRAAYAGKEALPDEFESLCRGWPFSSAPAASRGQRVIAHASLLLCSLLFLSACDGHFEDRTFPQGYKGKARLDPFLAAQYLLDDMGYDAERLPQLKELPEPDGGVIVISAEAGMPEVRAKQLLNWVQSGGHLVYAMAGCAPYSDWGLFSSGSTFGYAGNEDRVDPVLDKMKVEMLGLKDWKETALPELLLKRRKKDKDQDKNKQEDPDSPKKEAPKAEEKKPEPAPVKASEEKPGAESRPEKKKPRIVEPEDVPTEVQAVKIGNTDYKVSFPSIIHLKLGRKLRTGEWAAGGKRDKTTALHLHHGLGSVTLLNHARPLRNRYIDEHDHAQWFMDLIGEDAYHVQFIVSLEGSFWELLWKRAWMPLIGLALLVAIWLWMHLPRFGPQRQVVLHDTKHFFEHISALGGFFHRMRRDDVLLAAAADAVRARATRLYPHLVNHSDSAIIEILTQRSNLPPERIRAAFEASEKPSTRDFVRHIQDLQTMKLAL
;
A
#
# COMPACT_ATOMS: atom_id res chain seq x y z
N MET A 1 14.43 33.29 -21.63
CA MET A 1 14.94 32.30 -20.65
C MET A 1 16.43 32.22 -20.87
N ARG A 2 17.26 32.43 -19.84
CA ARG A 2 18.70 32.16 -19.93
C ARG A 2 18.96 30.80 -19.29
N LEU A 3 19.98 30.08 -19.77
CA LEU A 3 20.30 28.74 -19.27
C LEU A 3 20.98 28.78 -17.89
N GLU A 4 21.65 29.90 -17.56
CA GLU A 4 22.29 30.15 -16.27
C GLU A 4 21.31 30.21 -15.08
N ASP A 5 20.07 30.64 -15.28
CA ASP A 5 19.06 30.84 -14.23
C ASP A 5 18.31 29.55 -13.82
N LEU A 6 18.62 28.40 -14.43
CA LEU A 6 17.81 27.19 -14.27
C LEU A 6 18.04 26.51 -12.91
N THR A 7 16.98 26.46 -12.08
CA THR A 7 16.99 25.88 -10.72
C THR A 7 16.89 24.35 -10.68
N ILE A 8 17.06 23.69 -11.82
CA ILE A 8 16.86 22.24 -12.00
C ILE A 8 18.16 21.64 -12.52
N VAL A 9 18.61 20.54 -11.92
CA VAL A 9 19.71 19.74 -12.47
C VAL A 9 19.26 19.09 -13.78
N LEU A 10 19.70 19.65 -14.90
CA LEU A 10 19.64 18.96 -16.19
C LEU A 10 20.51 17.70 -16.12
N ARG A 11 19.95 16.65 -16.69
CA ARG A 11 20.61 15.40 -17.10
C ARG A 11 19.64 14.70 -18.06
N PRO A 12 20.11 13.94 -19.06
CA PRO A 12 19.25 13.03 -19.81
C PRO A 12 18.46 12.12 -18.86
N ARG A 13 17.15 12.01 -19.07
CA ARG A 13 16.24 11.17 -18.27
C ARG A 13 15.47 10.21 -19.17
N LEU A 14 15.04 9.09 -18.61
CA LEU A 14 13.99 8.27 -19.22
C LEU A 14 12.68 9.07 -19.28
N PRO A 15 11.80 8.86 -20.28
CA PRO A 15 10.62 9.69 -20.44
C PRO A 15 9.70 9.73 -19.20
N TRP A 16 9.54 8.62 -18.49
CA TRP A 16 8.72 8.58 -17.26
C TRP A 16 9.40 9.24 -16.04
N GLU A 17 10.74 9.26 -15.96
CA GLU A 17 11.46 10.09 -14.98
C GLU A 17 11.27 11.59 -15.27
N ALA A 18 11.17 11.96 -16.55
CA ALA A 18 10.88 13.33 -16.96
C ALA A 18 9.42 13.73 -16.66
N VAL A 19 8.48 12.78 -16.70
CA VAL A 19 7.10 12.95 -16.22
C VAL A 19 7.08 13.20 -14.71
N ASP A 20 7.75 12.37 -13.90
CA ASP A 20 7.79 12.58 -12.44
C ASP A 20 8.54 13.87 -12.06
N LEU A 21 9.60 14.25 -12.78
CA LEU A 21 10.21 15.59 -12.65
C LEU A 21 9.16 16.70 -12.87
N GLY A 22 8.33 16.56 -13.90
CA GLY A 22 7.20 17.46 -14.16
C GLY A 22 6.23 17.54 -12.98
N CYS A 23 5.81 16.38 -12.45
CA CYS A 23 4.95 16.30 -11.27
C CYS A 23 5.63 16.80 -9.98
N ALA A 24 6.96 16.70 -9.86
CA ALA A 24 7.73 17.24 -8.74
C ALA A 24 7.81 18.78 -8.79
N LEU A 25 7.92 19.38 -9.97
CA LEU A 25 7.80 20.82 -10.17
C LEU A 25 6.39 21.32 -9.80
N THR A 26 5.33 20.61 -10.23
CA THR A 26 3.96 20.92 -9.80
C THR A 26 3.80 20.81 -8.28
N ARG A 27 4.35 19.77 -7.63
CA ARG A 27 4.33 19.64 -6.15
C ARG A 27 5.03 20.79 -5.43
N ARG A 28 6.22 21.20 -5.90
CA ARG A 28 7.08 22.23 -5.27
C ARG A 28 6.40 23.59 -5.11
N ASP A 29 5.59 24.00 -6.08
CA ASP A 29 4.88 25.30 -6.08
C ASP A 29 3.35 25.12 -6.12
N TYR A 30 2.83 23.95 -5.71
CA TYR A 30 1.42 23.54 -5.90
C TYR A 30 0.40 24.57 -5.39
N GLY A 31 0.61 25.11 -4.18
CA GLY A 31 -0.29 26.12 -3.62
C GLY A 31 -0.38 27.39 -4.47
N ARG A 32 0.70 27.80 -5.12
CA ARG A 32 0.71 28.95 -6.05
C ARG A 32 0.05 28.59 -7.37
N VAL A 33 0.33 27.42 -7.92
CA VAL A 33 -0.29 26.94 -9.18
C VAL A 33 -1.80 26.81 -9.02
N MET A 34 -2.26 26.22 -7.91
CA MET A 34 -3.68 26.10 -7.57
C MET A 34 -4.34 27.47 -7.35
N LEU A 35 -3.70 28.39 -6.62
CA LEU A 35 -4.22 29.76 -6.44
C LEU A 35 -4.42 30.48 -7.78
N LEU A 36 -3.45 30.38 -8.69
CA LEU A 36 -3.54 30.97 -10.03
C LEU A 36 -4.60 30.29 -10.91
N TRP A 37 -4.73 28.96 -10.82
CA TRP A 37 -5.80 28.20 -11.47
C TRP A 37 -7.18 28.67 -10.98
N LEU A 38 -7.43 28.62 -9.66
CA LEU A 38 -8.72 28.99 -9.08
C LEU A 38 -9.12 30.42 -9.46
N ILE A 39 -8.22 31.39 -9.34
CA ILE A 39 -8.47 32.81 -9.67
C ILE A 39 -8.79 33.03 -11.17
N THR A 40 -8.30 32.19 -12.08
CA THR A 40 -8.48 32.37 -13.54
C THR A 40 -9.52 31.45 -14.17
N VAL A 41 -9.87 30.35 -13.50
CA VAL A 41 -10.76 29.30 -14.02
C VAL A 41 -12.12 29.32 -13.32
N VAL A 42 -12.17 29.42 -11.98
CA VAL A 42 -13.43 29.36 -11.22
C VAL A 42 -14.37 30.53 -11.54
N PRO A 43 -13.94 31.80 -11.68
CA PRO A 43 -14.85 32.86 -12.11
C PRO A 43 -15.49 32.61 -13.48
N VAL A 44 -14.77 31.95 -14.40
CA VAL A 44 -15.33 31.56 -15.71
C VAL A 44 -16.35 30.43 -15.55
N TRP A 45 -16.10 29.45 -14.68
CA TRP A 45 -17.09 28.43 -14.32
C TRP A 45 -18.32 29.02 -13.63
N LEU A 46 -18.18 30.01 -12.75
CA LEU A 46 -19.33 30.67 -12.10
C LEU A 46 -20.20 31.45 -13.11
N ILE A 47 -19.57 32.16 -14.06
CA ILE A 47 -20.29 32.85 -15.14
C ILE A 47 -21.00 31.84 -16.05
N LEU A 48 -20.34 30.74 -16.40
CA LEU A 48 -20.96 29.67 -17.19
C LEU A 48 -22.09 28.95 -16.43
N ALA A 49 -21.96 28.76 -15.11
CA ALA A 49 -23.01 28.14 -14.31
C ALA A 49 -24.24 29.02 -14.18
N ALA A 50 -24.06 30.35 -14.04
CA ALA A 50 -25.17 31.30 -14.08
C ALA A 50 -25.84 31.37 -15.47
N LEU A 51 -25.07 31.22 -16.56
CA LEU A 51 -25.60 31.27 -17.93
C LEU A 51 -26.31 29.97 -18.36
N PHE A 52 -25.91 28.83 -17.83
CA PHE A 52 -26.44 27.50 -18.19
C PHE A 52 -27.13 26.79 -17.02
N TRP A 53 -27.69 27.54 -16.07
CA TRP A 53 -28.27 27.02 -14.82
C TRP A 53 -29.30 25.90 -15.05
N ASP A 54 -30.20 26.09 -16.03
CA ASP A 54 -31.26 25.14 -16.37
C ASP A 54 -30.76 23.92 -17.16
N ASN A 55 -29.50 23.93 -17.63
CA ASN A 55 -28.89 22.87 -18.42
C ASN A 55 -27.47 22.50 -17.90
N PRO A 56 -27.38 21.79 -16.77
CA PRO A 56 -26.11 21.30 -16.22
C PRO A 56 -25.31 20.42 -17.19
N MET A 57 -25.96 19.69 -18.11
CA MET A 57 -25.26 18.88 -19.12
C MET A 57 -24.48 19.75 -20.11
N ALA A 58 -25.09 20.83 -20.61
CA ALA A 58 -24.42 21.81 -21.47
C ALA A 58 -23.29 22.53 -20.72
N PHE A 59 -23.50 22.91 -19.46
CA PHE A 59 -22.45 23.46 -18.60
C PHE A 59 -21.23 22.54 -18.51
N GLY A 60 -21.44 21.26 -18.13
CA GLY A 60 -20.38 20.28 -17.98
C GLY A 60 -19.61 20.05 -19.28
N LEU A 61 -20.33 19.94 -20.41
CA LEU A 61 -19.74 19.83 -21.74
C LEU A 61 -18.87 21.04 -22.11
N ILE A 62 -19.32 22.26 -21.83
CA ILE A 62 -18.59 23.50 -22.15
C ILE A 62 -17.37 23.69 -21.23
N ALA A 63 -17.50 23.43 -19.92
CA ALA A 63 -16.38 23.46 -18.99
C ALA A 63 -15.30 22.43 -19.37
N TRP A 64 -15.71 21.21 -19.76
CA TRP A 64 -14.82 20.21 -20.35
C TRP A 64 -14.21 20.68 -21.68
N TRP A 65 -14.97 21.36 -22.55
CA TRP A 65 -14.50 21.84 -23.85
C TRP A 65 -13.38 22.89 -23.74
N LEU A 66 -13.52 23.80 -22.78
CA LEU A 66 -12.59 24.90 -22.53
C LEU A 66 -11.28 24.48 -21.83
N LYS A 67 -11.17 23.22 -21.38
CA LYS A 67 -9.99 22.65 -20.68
C LYS A 67 -8.62 23.07 -21.29
N PRO A 68 -8.38 23.04 -22.62
CA PRO A 68 -7.10 23.48 -23.23
C PRO A 68 -6.74 24.98 -23.11
N LEU A 69 -7.60 25.79 -22.49
CA LEU A 69 -7.30 27.17 -22.12
C LEU A 69 -6.74 27.23 -20.69
N TYR A 70 -7.27 26.40 -19.79
CA TYR A 70 -6.91 26.34 -18.38
C TYR A 70 -5.46 25.88 -18.21
N ASP A 71 -5.02 24.88 -19.00
CA ASP A 71 -3.64 24.34 -19.07
C ASP A 71 -2.53 25.40 -19.03
N ARG A 72 -2.82 26.56 -19.65
CA ARG A 72 -1.86 27.61 -19.98
C ARG A 72 -1.41 28.38 -18.74
N VAL A 73 -2.24 28.41 -17.69
CA VAL A 73 -1.95 29.14 -16.45
C VAL A 73 -0.94 28.37 -15.57
N PRO A 74 -1.12 27.06 -15.29
CA PRO A 74 -0.06 26.24 -14.71
C PRO A 74 1.25 26.28 -15.51
N LEU A 75 1.18 26.15 -16.84
CA LEU A 75 2.38 26.20 -17.68
C LEU A 75 3.11 27.54 -17.58
N PHE A 76 2.39 28.68 -17.58
CA PHE A 76 2.98 30.02 -17.45
C PHE A 76 3.74 30.22 -16.13
N HIS A 77 3.27 29.59 -15.05
CA HIS A 77 3.94 29.60 -13.75
C HIS A 77 5.15 28.64 -13.73
N LEU A 78 4.95 27.36 -14.05
CA LEU A 78 5.98 26.32 -13.99
C LEU A 78 7.17 26.63 -14.90
N SER A 79 6.90 27.14 -16.11
CA SER A 79 7.94 27.54 -17.07
C SER A 79 8.75 28.76 -16.66
N ARG A 80 8.30 29.54 -15.67
CA ARG A 80 9.08 30.62 -15.04
C ARG A 80 9.78 30.17 -13.77
N ALA A 81 9.07 29.43 -12.91
CA ALA A 81 9.60 28.92 -11.64
C ALA A 81 10.82 28.00 -11.85
N ALA A 82 10.84 27.22 -12.94
CA ALA A 82 12.01 26.43 -13.36
C ALA A 82 13.29 27.29 -13.49
N PHE A 83 13.17 28.52 -14.02
CA PHE A 83 14.26 29.49 -14.21
C PHE A 83 14.30 30.56 -13.09
N GLY A 84 13.98 30.17 -11.84
CA GLY A 84 14.10 31.01 -10.64
C GLY A 84 13.03 32.11 -10.49
N SER A 85 12.54 32.66 -11.59
CA SER A 85 11.49 33.68 -11.60
C SER A 85 10.14 33.11 -11.12
N ARG A 86 9.65 33.54 -9.95
CA ARG A 86 8.31 33.16 -9.45
C ARG A 86 7.32 34.29 -9.74
N PRO A 87 6.49 34.20 -10.81
CA PRO A 87 5.62 35.31 -11.21
C PRO A 87 4.54 35.58 -10.16
N THR A 88 4.15 36.85 -10.02
CA THR A 88 3.10 37.24 -9.06
C THR A 88 1.69 37.00 -9.63
N VAL A 89 0.69 37.02 -8.73
CA VAL A 89 -0.73 36.95 -9.13
C VAL A 89 -1.11 38.13 -10.04
N ARG A 90 -0.58 39.33 -9.77
CA ARG A 90 -0.81 40.55 -10.57
C ARG A 90 -0.22 40.44 -11.98
N GLU A 91 1.00 39.90 -12.12
CA GLU A 91 1.60 39.62 -13.44
C GLU A 91 0.79 38.58 -14.22
N THR A 92 0.37 37.51 -13.54
CA THR A 92 -0.37 36.40 -14.17
C THR A 92 -1.74 36.88 -14.66
N LEU A 93 -2.46 37.67 -13.86
CA LEU A 93 -3.72 38.31 -14.27
C LEU A 93 -3.53 39.30 -15.43
N ARG A 94 -2.42 40.05 -15.47
CA ARG A 94 -2.11 40.98 -16.57
C ARG A 94 -1.87 40.25 -17.91
N GLU A 95 -1.27 39.06 -17.88
CA GLU A 95 -1.04 38.24 -19.07
C GLU A 95 -2.16 37.25 -19.38
N TRP A 96 -3.09 36.98 -18.46
CA TRP A 96 -4.17 35.99 -18.63
C TRP A 96 -5.00 36.15 -19.92
N PRO A 97 -5.46 37.36 -20.32
CA PRO A 97 -6.16 37.55 -21.59
C PRO A 97 -5.30 37.20 -22.82
N ARG A 98 -3.99 37.44 -22.76
CA ARG A 98 -3.03 37.07 -23.82
C ARG A 98 -2.81 35.56 -23.86
N LEU A 99 -2.76 34.89 -22.70
CA LEU A 99 -2.61 33.44 -22.61
C LEU A 99 -3.80 32.70 -23.21
N TRP A 100 -5.02 33.16 -22.98
CA TRP A 100 -6.23 32.50 -23.50
C TRP A 100 -6.50 32.81 -24.99
N SER A 101 -6.31 34.05 -25.43
CA SER A 101 -6.48 34.42 -26.84
C SER A 101 -5.43 33.80 -27.78
N ARG A 102 -4.18 33.62 -27.33
CA ARG A 102 -3.09 33.10 -28.18
C ARG A 102 -3.37 31.65 -28.64
N PHE A 103 -3.61 31.48 -29.93
CA PHE A 103 -4.02 30.20 -30.54
C PHE A 103 -5.33 29.62 -30.00
N LEU A 104 -6.32 30.46 -29.67
CA LEU A 104 -7.65 30.04 -29.22
C LEU A 104 -8.31 28.99 -30.14
N LEU A 105 -8.61 29.35 -31.40
CA LEU A 105 -9.34 28.46 -32.33
C LEU A 105 -8.59 27.14 -32.61
N PRO A 106 -7.27 27.12 -32.91
CA PRO A 106 -6.55 25.86 -33.10
C PRO A 106 -6.55 24.94 -31.87
N ALA A 107 -6.65 25.50 -30.65
CA ALA A 107 -6.66 24.71 -29.41
C ALA A 107 -8.03 24.08 -29.11
N LEU A 108 -9.12 24.79 -29.42
CA LEU A 108 -10.49 24.32 -29.16
C LEU A 108 -11.05 23.43 -30.28
N LEU A 109 -10.55 23.57 -31.51
CA LEU A 109 -10.94 22.74 -32.67
C LEU A 109 -10.03 21.50 -32.78
N TRP A 110 -9.08 21.49 -33.71
CA TRP A 110 -8.34 20.29 -34.09
C TRP A 110 -7.28 19.82 -33.08
N ARG A 111 -6.65 20.71 -32.30
CA ARG A 111 -5.66 20.27 -31.28
C ARG A 111 -6.31 19.66 -30.04
N ARG A 112 -7.63 19.82 -29.85
CA ARG A 112 -8.42 19.23 -28.77
C ARG A 112 -8.25 17.70 -28.72
N PHE A 113 -8.23 17.07 -29.90
CA PHE A 113 -8.12 15.63 -30.10
C PHE A 113 -6.66 15.11 -30.12
N SER A 114 -5.66 15.98 -29.86
CA SER A 114 -4.25 15.57 -29.87
C SER A 114 -3.86 14.94 -28.54
N LEU A 115 -3.58 13.64 -28.54
CA LEU A 115 -3.08 12.92 -27.35
C LEU A 115 -1.71 13.41 -26.86
N MET A 116 -0.98 14.23 -27.63
CA MET A 116 0.27 14.86 -27.20
C MET A 116 0.07 16.31 -26.69
N ARG A 117 -1.16 16.74 -26.34
CA ARG A 117 -1.51 18.11 -25.94
C ARG A 117 -0.56 18.71 -24.90
N SER A 118 -0.34 18.07 -23.75
CA SER A 118 0.54 18.61 -22.69
C SER A 118 2.01 18.73 -23.10
N PHE A 119 2.51 17.85 -23.98
CA PHE A 119 3.88 17.91 -24.51
C PHE A 119 4.05 19.01 -25.58
N ALA A 120 3.04 19.19 -26.44
CA ALA A 120 3.06 20.21 -27.49
C ALA A 120 2.85 21.65 -26.95
N LEU A 121 2.11 21.81 -25.84
CA LEU A 121 1.76 23.11 -25.29
C LEU A 121 2.97 23.99 -24.89
N PRO A 122 4.03 23.47 -24.21
CA PRO A 122 5.29 24.18 -24.01
C PRO A 122 5.91 24.75 -25.29
N VAL A 123 6.00 23.97 -26.37
CA VAL A 123 6.57 24.42 -27.66
C VAL A 123 5.77 25.62 -28.20
N LEU A 124 4.45 25.50 -28.20
CA LEU A 124 3.54 26.53 -28.72
C LEU A 124 3.56 27.83 -27.90
N MET A 125 3.64 27.73 -26.57
CA MET A 125 3.59 28.91 -25.68
C MET A 125 4.96 29.56 -25.47
N LEU A 126 6.03 28.77 -25.34
CA LEU A 126 7.35 29.25 -24.95
C LEU A 126 8.25 29.56 -26.14
N GLU A 127 8.25 28.72 -27.18
CA GLU A 127 9.02 28.98 -28.41
C GLU A 127 8.23 29.83 -29.43
N GLY A 128 6.90 29.84 -29.31
CA GLY A 128 6.03 30.81 -29.96
C GLY A 128 5.88 30.71 -31.47
N GLN A 129 6.50 29.69 -32.09
CA GLN A 129 6.46 29.41 -33.52
C GLN A 129 5.02 29.18 -34.04
N LYS A 130 4.78 29.49 -35.32
CA LYS A 130 3.46 29.39 -35.97
C LYS A 130 3.50 28.40 -37.16
N GLY A 131 2.34 27.86 -37.54
CA GLY A 131 2.16 27.10 -38.77
C GLY A 131 3.06 25.86 -38.90
N LYS A 132 3.59 25.63 -40.12
CA LYS A 132 4.40 24.45 -40.45
C LYS A 132 5.64 24.31 -39.57
N ALA A 133 6.31 25.41 -39.24
CA ALA A 133 7.51 25.42 -38.39
C ALA A 133 7.23 24.83 -37.00
N SER A 134 6.13 25.21 -36.34
CA SER A 134 5.80 24.65 -35.02
C SER A 134 5.42 23.17 -35.08
N HIS A 135 4.85 22.69 -36.19
CA HIS A 135 4.56 21.27 -36.37
C HIS A 135 5.84 20.44 -36.63
N GLN A 136 6.74 20.93 -37.47
CA GLN A 136 8.07 20.33 -37.67
C GLN A 136 8.85 20.27 -36.34
N ARG A 137 8.87 21.38 -35.59
CA ARG A 137 9.55 21.47 -34.30
C ARG A 137 8.98 20.52 -33.24
N ILE A 138 7.65 20.40 -33.14
CA ILE A 138 7.00 19.39 -32.29
C ILE A 138 7.40 17.98 -32.72
N SER A 139 7.41 17.69 -34.02
CA SER A 139 7.83 16.38 -34.56
C SER A 139 9.29 16.04 -34.20
N THR A 140 10.22 16.99 -34.37
CA THR A 140 11.62 16.82 -33.97
C THR A 140 11.74 16.51 -32.47
N LEU A 141 11.07 17.27 -31.61
CA LEU A 141 11.10 17.05 -30.15
C LEU A 141 10.40 15.75 -29.74
N ALA A 142 9.38 15.32 -30.51
CA ALA A 142 8.62 14.10 -30.28
C ALA A 142 9.37 12.81 -30.64
N SER A 143 10.45 12.89 -31.45
CA SER A 143 11.28 11.72 -31.77
C SER A 143 11.88 11.01 -30.54
N ASP A 144 12.00 11.72 -29.41
CA ASP A 144 12.67 11.30 -28.18
C ASP A 144 11.73 11.32 -26.94
N GLY A 145 10.41 11.44 -27.16
CA GLY A 145 9.43 11.54 -26.07
C GLY A 145 7.94 11.59 -26.46
N GLY A 146 7.58 11.58 -27.74
CA GLY A 146 6.20 11.75 -28.21
C GLY A 146 5.27 10.61 -27.82
N SER A 147 5.72 9.36 -27.91
CA SER A 147 4.97 8.18 -27.45
C SER A 147 4.62 8.27 -25.96
N SER A 148 5.54 8.78 -25.13
CA SER A 148 5.32 9.06 -23.72
C SER A 148 4.38 10.25 -23.49
N GLY A 149 4.40 11.26 -24.36
CA GLY A 149 3.40 12.35 -24.35
C GLY A 149 1.97 11.85 -24.55
N THR A 150 1.77 10.91 -25.49
CA THR A 150 0.49 10.18 -25.64
C THR A 150 0.14 9.36 -24.40
N GLY A 151 1.13 8.64 -23.84
CA GLY A 151 0.95 7.85 -22.61
C GLY A 151 0.52 8.69 -21.40
N VAL A 152 1.08 9.90 -21.24
CA VAL A 152 0.67 10.86 -20.21
C VAL A 152 -0.82 11.20 -20.34
N THR A 153 -1.30 11.56 -21.53
CA THR A 153 -2.73 11.88 -21.72
C THR A 153 -3.63 10.68 -21.39
N TRP A 154 -3.24 9.46 -21.76
CA TRP A 154 -4.00 8.25 -21.42
C TRP A 154 -4.08 8.01 -19.89
N VAL A 155 -2.93 8.06 -19.20
CA VAL A 155 -2.85 7.87 -17.75
C VAL A 155 -3.66 8.95 -17.00
N PHE A 156 -3.49 10.22 -17.36
CA PHE A 156 -4.16 11.32 -16.67
C PHE A 156 -5.67 11.35 -16.88
N ILE A 157 -6.18 10.93 -18.04
CA ILE A 157 -7.63 10.72 -18.25
C ILE A 157 -8.15 9.62 -17.32
N LYS A 158 -7.42 8.52 -17.14
CA LYS A 158 -7.84 7.44 -16.22
C LYS A 158 -7.78 7.86 -14.76
N LEU A 159 -6.79 8.65 -14.35
CA LEU A 159 -6.70 9.22 -13.00
C LEU A 159 -7.86 10.20 -12.72
N GLU A 160 -8.24 11.03 -13.68
CA GLU A 160 -9.37 11.96 -13.54
C GLU A 160 -10.71 11.23 -13.41
N ILE A 161 -10.95 10.21 -14.25
CA ILE A 161 -12.15 9.36 -14.16
C ILE A 161 -12.20 8.62 -12.82
N ALA A 162 -11.07 8.03 -12.38
CA ALA A 162 -11.00 7.31 -11.12
C ALA A 162 -11.23 8.23 -9.90
N LEU A 163 -10.72 9.47 -9.94
CA LEU A 163 -10.94 10.46 -8.89
C LEU A 163 -12.40 10.95 -8.86
N TRP A 164 -13.02 11.19 -10.03
CA TRP A 164 -14.43 11.57 -10.09
C TRP A 164 -15.37 10.44 -9.61
N LEU A 165 -15.14 9.20 -10.06
CA LEU A 165 -15.88 8.03 -9.56
C LEU A 165 -15.69 7.83 -8.05
N GLY A 166 -14.45 7.94 -7.55
CA GLY A 166 -14.13 7.82 -6.13
C GLY A 166 -14.77 8.91 -5.27
N LEU A 167 -14.81 10.16 -5.75
CA LEU A 167 -15.54 11.26 -5.09
C LEU A 167 -17.06 11.02 -5.10
N THR A 168 -17.60 10.42 -6.16
CA THR A 168 -19.03 10.12 -6.29
C THR A 168 -19.44 9.00 -5.32
N ALA A 169 -18.66 7.91 -5.26
CA ALA A 169 -18.84 6.83 -4.30
C ALA A 169 -18.66 7.30 -2.85
N LEU A 170 -17.70 8.19 -2.58
CA LEU A 170 -17.50 8.79 -1.25
C LEU A 170 -18.72 9.64 -0.84
N ALA A 171 -19.26 10.42 -1.77
CA ALA A 171 -20.45 11.24 -1.54
C ALA A 171 -21.71 10.40 -1.29
N SER A 172 -21.94 9.34 -2.07
CA SER A 172 -23.14 8.49 -1.90
C SER A 172 -23.13 7.70 -0.59
N ASN A 173 -21.96 7.41 -0.01
CA ASN A 173 -21.81 6.65 1.23
C ASN A 173 -21.73 7.52 2.50
N LEU A 174 -21.48 8.83 2.39
CA LEU A 174 -21.34 9.75 3.53
C LEU A 174 -22.36 10.90 3.57
N GLY A 175 -23.12 11.10 2.50
CA GLY A 175 -24.16 12.12 2.46
C GLY A 175 -25.48 11.68 3.13
N PRO A 176 -26.43 12.61 3.33
CA PRO A 176 -27.78 12.26 3.77
C PRO A 176 -28.47 11.37 2.74
N ALA A 177 -29.26 10.40 3.22
CA ALA A 177 -29.85 9.36 2.38
C ALA A 177 -30.84 9.87 1.31
N ASP A 178 -31.46 11.03 1.53
CA ASP A 178 -32.44 11.60 0.62
C ASP A 178 -31.80 12.33 -0.58
N GLY A 179 -32.02 11.78 -1.78
CA GLY A 179 -31.81 12.49 -3.05
C GLY A 179 -30.41 12.41 -3.68
N LEU A 180 -29.41 11.84 -3.00
CA LEU A 180 -28.12 11.55 -3.62
C LEU A 180 -28.20 10.30 -4.54
N PRO A 181 -27.43 10.26 -5.64
CA PRO A 181 -27.41 9.08 -6.51
C PRO A 181 -26.64 7.95 -5.83
N ASP A 182 -27.26 6.79 -5.67
CA ASP A 182 -26.59 5.60 -5.16
C ASP A 182 -25.54 5.08 -6.17
N PHE A 183 -24.28 5.03 -5.75
CA PHE A 183 -23.20 4.48 -6.55
C PHE A 183 -23.33 2.96 -6.78
N SER A 184 -24.08 2.23 -5.94
CA SER A 184 -24.36 0.81 -6.16
C SER A 184 -25.30 0.58 -7.35
N ALA A 185 -26.18 1.53 -7.65
CA ALA A 185 -27.08 1.49 -8.80
C ALA A 185 -26.32 1.55 -10.14
N LEU A 186 -25.17 2.22 -10.22
CA LEU A 186 -24.31 2.24 -11.43
C LEU A 186 -23.90 0.83 -11.92
N MET A 187 -23.84 -0.15 -11.02
CA MET A 187 -23.49 -1.54 -11.33
C MET A 187 -24.71 -2.45 -11.51
N GLN A 188 -25.89 -2.03 -11.06
CA GLN A 188 -27.13 -2.83 -11.08
C GLN A 188 -28.06 -2.40 -12.23
N ASP A 189 -28.17 -1.10 -12.47
CA ASP A 189 -28.99 -0.49 -13.52
C ASP A 189 -28.25 0.72 -14.14
N PRO A 190 -27.29 0.46 -15.06
CA PRO A 190 -26.53 1.52 -15.68
C PRO A 190 -27.35 2.39 -16.63
N GLU A 191 -28.53 1.95 -17.09
CA GLU A 191 -29.38 2.73 -18.01
C GLU A 191 -30.16 3.81 -17.25
N ASN A 192 -30.76 3.48 -16.10
CA ASN A 192 -31.43 4.46 -15.25
C ASN A 192 -30.43 5.32 -14.46
N TYR A 193 -29.21 4.86 -14.17
CA TYR A 193 -28.19 5.68 -13.51
C TYR A 193 -27.83 6.97 -14.29
N PHE A 194 -27.97 6.98 -15.62
CA PHE A 194 -27.76 8.20 -16.42
C PHE A 194 -28.98 9.14 -16.48
N GLN A 195 -30.15 8.72 -16.00
CA GLN A 195 -31.38 9.54 -15.93
C GLN A 195 -31.45 10.39 -14.65
N VAL A 196 -30.32 11.02 -14.30
CA VAL A 196 -30.16 11.86 -13.09
C VAL A 196 -30.86 13.21 -13.21
N THR A 197 -31.47 13.67 -12.12
CA THR A 197 -32.11 14.99 -12.00
C THR A 197 -31.11 16.14 -12.17
N ASN A 198 -31.58 17.34 -12.54
CA ASN A 198 -30.72 18.53 -12.69
C ASN A 198 -29.87 18.83 -11.44
N ALA A 199 -30.39 18.60 -10.23
CA ALA A 199 -29.65 18.78 -8.98
C ALA A 199 -28.49 17.76 -8.85
N GLN A 200 -28.73 16.49 -9.18
CA GLN A 200 -27.71 15.44 -9.18
C GLN A 200 -26.67 15.65 -10.29
N GLN A 201 -27.08 16.16 -11.46
CA GLN A 201 -26.15 16.57 -12.52
C GLN A 201 -25.27 17.76 -12.09
N TRP A 202 -25.84 18.77 -11.43
CA TRP A 202 -25.06 19.88 -10.84
C TRP A 202 -24.08 19.39 -9.77
N PHE A 203 -24.49 18.46 -8.91
CA PHE A 203 -23.62 17.84 -7.92
C PHE A 203 -22.46 17.06 -8.56
N SER A 204 -22.76 16.20 -9.54
CA SER A 204 -21.76 15.45 -10.31
C SER A 204 -20.77 16.37 -11.05
N ASN A 205 -21.27 17.47 -11.63
CA ASN A 205 -20.43 18.52 -12.22
C ASN A 205 -19.48 19.13 -11.19
N VAL A 206 -19.93 19.48 -9.98
CA VAL A 206 -19.06 20.03 -8.93
C VAL A 206 -17.95 19.05 -8.55
N LEU A 207 -18.27 17.76 -8.38
CA LEU A 207 -17.26 16.72 -8.13
C LEU A 207 -16.27 16.59 -9.30
N TYR A 208 -16.74 16.71 -10.55
CA TYR A 208 -15.89 16.67 -11.74
C TYR A 208 -14.96 17.90 -11.84
N LEU A 209 -15.44 19.10 -11.51
CA LEU A 209 -14.62 20.33 -11.48
C LEU A 209 -13.53 20.26 -10.40
N ILE A 210 -13.82 19.63 -9.25
CA ILE A 210 -12.83 19.33 -8.21
C ILE A 210 -11.77 18.37 -8.76
N ALA A 211 -12.19 17.25 -9.36
CA ALA A 211 -11.27 16.27 -9.94
C ALA A 211 -10.37 16.90 -11.03
N MET A 212 -10.93 17.67 -11.96
CA MET A 212 -10.19 18.38 -13.00
C MET A 212 -9.18 19.37 -12.40
N SER A 213 -9.57 20.14 -11.37
CA SER A 213 -8.70 21.14 -10.73
C SER A 213 -7.51 20.50 -10.01
N VAL A 214 -7.69 19.33 -9.41
CA VAL A 214 -6.61 18.55 -8.79
C VAL A 214 -5.66 17.96 -9.84
N ILE A 215 -6.19 17.42 -10.94
CA ILE A 215 -5.42 16.60 -11.87
C ILE A 215 -4.71 17.41 -12.97
N GLU A 216 -5.34 18.44 -13.55
CA GLU A 216 -4.78 19.13 -14.72
C GLU A 216 -3.44 19.88 -14.46
N PRO A 217 -3.19 20.51 -13.28
CA PRO A 217 -1.87 21.07 -12.95
C PRO A 217 -0.73 20.05 -13.00
N PHE A 218 -1.00 18.77 -12.73
CA PHE A 218 -0.03 17.69 -12.83
C PHE A 218 0.10 17.18 -14.27
N TYR A 219 -1.00 17.10 -15.03
CA TYR A 219 -0.98 16.77 -16.47
C TYR A 219 -0.11 17.75 -17.27
N VAL A 220 -0.24 19.05 -16.99
CA VAL A 220 0.58 20.11 -17.57
C VAL A 220 2.03 20.01 -17.12
N GLY A 221 2.27 19.76 -15.83
CA GLY A 221 3.61 19.55 -15.27
C GLY A 221 4.36 18.41 -15.97
N ALA A 222 3.71 17.25 -16.10
CA ALA A 222 4.23 16.07 -16.79
C ALA A 222 4.65 16.37 -18.24
N GLY A 223 3.80 17.06 -19.01
CA GLY A 223 4.12 17.47 -20.38
C GLY A 223 5.26 18.48 -20.49
N PHE A 224 5.35 19.41 -19.53
CA PHE A 224 6.47 20.35 -19.43
C PHE A 224 7.80 19.66 -19.06
N GLY A 225 7.75 18.65 -18.18
CA GLY A 225 8.90 17.82 -17.83
C GLY A 225 9.44 17.01 -19.02
N LEU A 226 8.56 16.39 -19.81
CA LEU A 226 8.92 15.74 -21.08
C LEU A 226 9.56 16.73 -22.07
N TYR A 227 8.97 17.92 -22.25
CA TYR A 227 9.52 18.98 -23.10
C TYR A 227 10.94 19.40 -22.69
N LEU A 228 11.20 19.61 -21.38
CA LEU A 228 12.53 19.91 -20.88
C LEU A 228 13.53 18.78 -21.17
N ASN A 229 13.12 17.51 -21.04
CA ASN A 229 13.97 16.36 -21.34
C ASN A 229 14.31 16.26 -22.85
N SER A 230 13.32 16.40 -23.74
CA SER A 230 13.56 16.43 -25.20
C SER A 230 14.53 17.55 -25.58
N ARG A 231 14.40 18.76 -25.03
CA ARG A 231 15.37 19.85 -25.27
C ARG A 231 16.75 19.54 -24.68
N THR A 232 16.81 18.97 -23.47
CA THR A 232 18.08 18.59 -22.82
C THR A 232 18.89 17.62 -23.67
N LYS A 233 18.24 16.63 -24.28
CA LYS A 233 18.87 15.63 -25.15
C LYS A 233 19.19 16.17 -26.55
N LEU A 234 18.22 16.80 -27.22
CA LEU A 234 18.32 17.16 -28.65
C LEU A 234 19.10 18.46 -28.90
N GLU A 235 19.00 19.45 -28.01
CA GLU A 235 19.83 20.67 -28.06
C GLU A 235 21.09 20.54 -27.21
N GLY A 236 21.25 19.44 -26.46
CA GLY A 236 22.40 19.24 -25.59
C GLY A 236 22.52 20.29 -24.51
N TRP A 237 21.43 20.82 -23.93
CA TRP A 237 21.50 21.87 -22.91
C TRP A 237 22.40 21.50 -21.71
N ASP A 238 22.42 20.22 -21.33
CA ASP A 238 23.33 19.71 -20.30
C ASP A 238 24.80 19.78 -20.77
N ILE A 239 25.07 19.45 -22.03
CA ILE A 239 26.39 19.56 -22.67
C ILE A 239 26.81 21.04 -22.80
N GLU A 240 25.92 21.96 -23.17
CA GLU A 240 26.23 23.39 -23.22
C GLU A 240 26.49 23.97 -21.82
N LEU A 241 25.65 23.63 -20.84
CA LEU A 241 25.79 24.13 -19.48
C LEU A 241 27.02 23.53 -18.78
N THR A 242 27.32 22.26 -19.01
CA THR A 242 28.58 21.64 -18.58
C THR A 242 29.76 22.25 -19.32
N PHE A 243 29.76 22.47 -20.65
CA PHE A 243 30.85 23.17 -21.34
C PHE A 243 31.06 24.62 -20.88
N ARG A 244 30.00 25.38 -20.58
CA ARG A 244 30.13 26.73 -20.01
C ARG A 244 30.74 26.68 -18.60
N ARG A 245 30.33 25.72 -17.76
CA ARG A 245 30.91 25.47 -16.43
C ARG A 245 32.33 24.91 -16.51
N LEU A 246 32.64 24.10 -17.52
CA LEU A 246 33.97 23.58 -17.83
C LEU A 246 34.87 24.73 -18.27
N ALA A 247 34.48 25.57 -19.22
CA ALA A 247 35.27 26.72 -19.66
C ALA A 247 35.57 27.70 -18.51
N ALA A 248 34.63 27.88 -17.58
CA ALA A 248 34.84 28.65 -16.36
C ALA A 248 35.82 27.96 -15.37
N ARG A 249 35.85 26.62 -15.31
CA ARG A 249 36.71 25.82 -14.41
C ARG A 249 38.04 25.35 -15.04
N LEU A 250 38.17 25.37 -16.36
CA LEU A 250 39.31 24.84 -17.12
C LEU A 250 40.38 25.89 -17.37
N LYS A 251 40.07 27.19 -17.30
CA LYS A 251 41.09 28.26 -17.32
C LYS A 251 42.25 27.99 -16.35
N PRO A 252 42.03 27.57 -15.08
CA PRO A 252 43.11 27.18 -14.16
C PRO A 252 43.52 25.68 -14.23
N VAL A 253 42.82 24.82 -14.99
CA VAL A 253 43.11 23.36 -15.02
C VAL A 253 43.79 22.90 -16.31
N VAL A 254 43.62 23.59 -17.45
CA VAL A 254 44.45 23.38 -18.65
C VAL A 254 45.93 23.67 -18.35
N THR A 255 46.18 24.68 -17.51
CA THR A 255 47.51 25.00 -16.97
C THR A 255 48.09 23.93 -16.02
N ALA A 256 47.24 23.08 -15.42
CA ALA A 256 47.67 22.01 -14.51
C ALA A 256 47.81 20.64 -15.19
N LEU A 257 46.92 20.31 -16.14
CA LEU A 257 46.96 19.05 -16.89
C LEU A 257 48.20 18.89 -17.78
N LEU A 258 48.89 20.00 -18.11
CA LEU A 258 50.21 19.99 -18.74
C LEU A 258 51.31 19.37 -17.86
N MET A 259 51.17 19.45 -16.52
CA MET A 259 52.14 18.90 -15.57
C MET A 259 51.86 17.43 -15.23
N MET A 260 50.59 17.02 -15.23
CA MET A 260 50.14 15.75 -14.65
C MET A 260 49.87 14.64 -15.67
N ALA A 261 50.54 14.69 -16.83
CA ALA A 261 50.54 13.60 -17.82
C ALA A 261 51.47 12.42 -17.43
N LEU A 262 51.97 12.40 -16.18
CA LEU A 262 52.96 11.44 -15.66
C LEU A 262 52.32 10.44 -14.68
N PHE A 263 52.01 9.24 -15.21
CA PHE A 263 51.87 7.91 -14.53
C PHE A 263 50.56 7.52 -13.77
N LEU A 264 50.18 6.23 -13.93
CA LEU A 264 49.07 5.38 -13.38
C LEU A 264 49.55 3.88 -13.40
N PRO A 265 48.86 2.78 -12.91
CA PRO A 265 47.54 2.52 -12.23
C PRO A 265 47.74 1.72 -10.87
N GLY A 266 46.90 0.81 -10.27
CA GLY A 266 45.47 0.37 -10.31
C GLY A 266 45.20 -1.14 -9.96
N MET A 267 43.94 -1.54 -9.61
CA MET A 267 43.34 -2.93 -9.55
C MET A 267 43.67 -3.90 -8.35
N THR A 268 42.95 -4.98 -7.90
CA THR A 268 41.53 -5.53 -7.96
C THR A 268 41.29 -6.76 -6.99
N ASP A 269 40.02 -7.08 -6.64
CA ASP A 269 39.38 -8.44 -6.36
C ASP A 269 39.71 -9.32 -5.09
N ALA A 270 38.91 -10.33 -4.60
CA ALA A 270 37.44 -10.72 -4.67
C ALA A 270 36.98 -11.95 -3.77
N ALA A 271 35.64 -12.22 -3.63
CA ALA A 271 34.86 -13.49 -3.26
C ALA A 271 34.89 -14.09 -1.79
N GLU A 272 34.08 -15.07 -1.24
CA GLU A 272 32.68 -15.66 -1.30
C GLU A 272 32.42 -16.56 0.01
N LYS A 273 31.44 -17.48 0.33
CA LYS A 273 30.29 -18.24 -0.31
C LYS A 273 29.04 -18.63 0.61
N ARG A 274 28.68 -19.93 0.87
CA ARG A 274 27.40 -20.48 1.54
C ARG A 274 27.60 -21.90 2.21
N MET A 275 26.67 -22.72 2.79
CA MET A 275 25.17 -22.86 2.98
C MET A 275 24.81 -23.64 4.34
N LEU A 276 23.79 -24.50 4.69
CA LEU A 276 22.66 -25.34 4.12
C LEU A 276 21.55 -25.73 5.21
N LEU A 277 20.72 -26.82 5.09
CA LEU A 277 19.53 -27.24 5.93
C LEU A 277 19.19 -28.79 5.91
N PRO A 278 18.52 -29.44 6.93
CA PRO A 278 17.19 -30.14 6.78
C PRO A 278 16.30 -30.35 8.08
N ALA A 279 15.27 -31.26 8.11
CA ALA A 279 14.29 -31.56 9.22
C ALA A 279 13.49 -32.93 9.08
N GLU A 280 12.57 -33.36 10.00
CA GLU A 280 11.71 -34.61 9.90
C GLU A 280 10.33 -34.65 10.70
N LYS A 281 9.57 -35.80 10.74
CA LYS A 281 8.14 -36.06 11.20
C LYS A 281 7.92 -37.51 11.80
N VAL A 282 6.69 -37.88 12.28
CA VAL A 282 6.08 -39.28 12.30
C VAL A 282 4.53 -39.29 12.61
N THR A 283 3.84 -40.46 12.64
CA THR A 283 2.36 -40.71 12.46
C THR A 283 1.52 -41.22 13.68
N THR A 284 0.49 -42.08 13.50
CA THR A 284 -0.82 -42.10 14.24
C THR A 284 -1.21 -43.50 14.78
N GLU A 285 -2.52 -43.86 14.75
CA GLU A 285 -3.15 -45.17 15.02
C GLU A 285 -3.40 -45.43 16.55
N GLU A 286 -4.55 -45.94 17.06
CA GLU A 286 -5.79 -46.51 16.46
C GLU A 286 -7.10 -46.16 17.26
N VAL A 287 -8.03 -47.09 17.63
CA VAL A 287 -9.48 -46.81 17.91
C VAL A 287 -10.15 -47.48 19.15
N SER A 288 -11.12 -46.77 19.76
CA SER A 288 -12.30 -47.23 20.55
C SER A 288 -13.24 -46.03 20.80
N GLU A 289 -14.55 -46.08 21.05
CA GLU A 289 -15.63 -47.08 20.96
C GLU A 289 -16.98 -46.30 20.83
N ALA A 290 -17.62 -46.24 19.64
CA ALA A 290 -18.83 -45.45 19.29
C ALA A 290 -19.20 -44.21 20.16
N ARG A 291 -19.84 -44.36 21.34
CA ARG A 291 -20.18 -43.22 22.23
C ARG A 291 -18.94 -42.63 22.92
N GLN A 292 -17.98 -43.48 23.28
CA GLN A 292 -16.62 -43.04 23.60
C GLN A 292 -15.94 -42.46 22.34
N THR A 293 -16.12 -43.03 21.15
CA THR A 293 -15.56 -42.44 19.90
C THR A 293 -16.06 -41.02 19.68
N VAL A 294 -17.37 -40.72 19.82
CA VAL A 294 -17.86 -39.32 19.70
C VAL A 294 -17.16 -38.42 20.73
N GLN A 295 -17.05 -38.86 21.98
CA GLN A 295 -16.35 -38.09 23.01
C GLN A 295 -14.82 -38.00 22.75
N GLU A 296 -14.20 -38.93 22.02
CA GLU A 296 -12.78 -38.89 21.66
C GLU A 296 -12.51 -38.09 20.38
N ILE A 297 -13.41 -38.16 19.40
CA ILE A 297 -13.52 -37.24 18.27
C ILE A 297 -13.58 -35.80 18.79
N LEU A 298 -14.48 -35.51 19.74
CA LEU A 298 -14.60 -34.18 20.35
C LEU A 298 -13.41 -33.80 21.27
N LYS A 299 -12.55 -34.76 21.66
CA LYS A 299 -11.24 -34.49 22.32
C LYS A 299 -10.11 -34.21 21.30
N LYS A 300 -10.25 -34.55 20.01
CA LYS A 300 -9.26 -34.25 18.96
C LYS A 300 -9.04 -32.74 18.87
N GLU A 301 -7.82 -32.29 18.54
CA GLU A 301 -7.44 -30.86 18.58
C GLU A 301 -8.35 -29.92 17.76
N GLU A 302 -8.95 -30.42 16.70
CA GLU A 302 -9.85 -29.66 15.80
C GLU A 302 -11.14 -29.23 16.51
N PHE A 303 -11.62 -30.01 17.49
CA PHE A 303 -12.85 -29.75 18.26
C PHE A 303 -12.60 -29.05 19.61
N LYS A 304 -11.36 -28.62 19.89
CA LYS A 304 -11.08 -27.81 21.08
C LYS A 304 -11.82 -26.48 20.99
N GLU A 305 -12.78 -26.25 21.88
CA GLU A 305 -13.47 -24.97 22.00
C GLU A 305 -12.48 -23.85 22.32
N HIS A 306 -12.54 -22.77 21.55
CA HIS A 306 -11.73 -21.59 21.78
C HIS A 306 -12.60 -20.42 22.24
N SER A 307 -12.33 -19.92 23.45
CA SER A 307 -12.96 -18.69 23.94
C SER A 307 -12.03 -17.48 23.82
N ARG A 308 -12.56 -16.30 23.51
CA ARG A 308 -11.84 -15.02 23.54
C ARG A 308 -12.47 -14.09 24.57
N THR A 309 -11.82 -13.93 25.71
CA THR A 309 -12.09 -12.82 26.62
C THR A 309 -11.78 -11.50 25.93
N THR A 310 -12.72 -10.56 25.96
CA THR A 310 -12.54 -9.20 25.46
C THR A 310 -13.25 -8.26 26.44
N SER A 311 -12.55 -7.23 26.91
CA SER A 311 -13.13 -6.18 27.73
C SER A 311 -14.22 -5.46 26.94
N VAL A 312 -15.49 -5.63 27.32
CA VAL A 312 -16.63 -4.98 26.69
C VAL A 312 -17.16 -3.91 27.62
N TRP A 313 -17.45 -2.74 27.07
CA TRP A 313 -18.06 -1.64 27.80
C TRP A 313 -19.55 -1.95 28.02
N VAL A 314 -20.01 -1.86 29.26
CA VAL A 314 -21.39 -2.12 29.69
C VAL A 314 -21.95 -0.82 30.26
N ASP A 315 -23.06 -0.37 29.69
CA ASP A 315 -23.76 0.87 30.05
C ASP A 315 -24.61 0.61 31.31
N ASP A 316 -24.50 1.43 32.37
CA ASP A 316 -25.13 1.15 33.68
C ASP A 316 -26.63 1.53 33.73
N GLY A 317 -27.41 0.92 32.84
CA GLY A 317 -28.87 0.88 32.86
C GLY A 317 -29.57 1.87 31.91
N GLU A 318 -30.61 1.40 31.22
CA GLU A 318 -31.46 2.26 30.38
C GLU A 318 -32.15 3.34 31.23
N ALA A 319 -31.71 4.59 31.09
CA ALA A 319 -32.47 5.75 31.51
C ALA A 319 -33.86 5.71 30.84
N SER A 320 -34.92 5.73 31.64
CA SER A 320 -36.30 5.69 31.15
C SER A 320 -36.58 6.88 30.23
N MET A 321 -36.93 6.60 28.98
CA MET A 321 -37.13 7.61 27.94
C MET A 321 -38.45 8.38 28.15
N ASN A 322 -38.43 9.32 29.11
CA ASN A 322 -39.05 10.64 29.07
C ASN A 322 -38.95 11.34 30.44
N PRO A 323 -37.95 12.23 30.60
CA PRO A 323 -38.18 13.54 31.20
C PRO A 323 -38.07 14.62 30.13
N GLU A 324 -38.76 15.74 30.33
CA GLU A 324 -38.61 16.94 29.49
C GLU A 324 -37.25 17.60 29.74
N ILE A 325 -36.19 17.11 29.07
CA ILE A 325 -34.85 17.68 29.23
C ILE A 325 -34.81 19.06 28.56
N THR A 326 -35.04 20.06 29.40
CA THR A 326 -35.04 21.51 29.12
C THR A 326 -34.03 21.93 28.06
N GLY A 327 -34.44 22.88 27.20
CA GLY A 327 -33.73 23.23 25.96
C GLY A 327 -32.26 23.64 26.10
N LEU A 328 -31.76 23.93 27.31
CA LEU A 328 -30.34 24.13 27.59
C LEU A 328 -29.49 22.93 27.14
N ALA A 329 -29.97 21.69 27.29
CA ALA A 329 -29.22 20.48 26.91
C ALA A 329 -29.14 20.30 25.38
N ALA A 330 -30.23 20.53 24.66
CA ALA A 330 -30.25 20.50 23.19
C ALA A 330 -29.39 21.64 22.60
N LEU A 331 -29.44 22.82 23.21
CA LEU A 331 -28.64 23.99 22.83
C LEU A 331 -27.15 23.74 23.14
N LEU A 332 -26.81 23.10 24.27
CA LEU A 332 -25.46 22.60 24.57
C LEU A 332 -24.99 21.56 23.56
N MET A 333 -25.85 20.61 23.15
CA MET A 333 -25.49 19.60 22.15
C MET A 333 -25.23 20.22 20.77
N GLN A 334 -26.03 21.23 20.37
CA GLN A 334 -25.76 22.04 19.18
C GLN A 334 -24.48 22.86 19.33
N LEU A 335 -24.23 23.51 20.48
CA LEU A 335 -22.98 24.23 20.75
C LEU A 335 -21.76 23.30 20.74
N VAL A 336 -21.87 22.06 21.21
CA VAL A 336 -20.82 21.03 21.12
C VAL A 336 -20.64 20.59 19.67
N GLY A 337 -21.71 20.44 18.88
CA GLY A 337 -21.64 20.20 17.44
C GLY A 337 -20.93 21.34 16.69
N TYR A 338 -21.27 22.59 16.99
CA TYR A 338 -20.59 23.77 16.45
C TYR A 338 -19.17 23.94 16.99
N ALA A 339 -18.88 23.52 18.23
CA ALA A 339 -17.53 23.53 18.79
C ALA A 339 -16.65 22.43 18.20
N LEU A 340 -17.20 21.26 17.90
CA LEU A 340 -16.53 20.20 17.14
C LEU A 340 -16.30 20.62 15.69
N LEU A 341 -17.27 21.26 15.05
CA LEU A 341 -17.10 21.84 13.72
C LEU A 341 -16.06 22.97 13.73
N ALA A 342 -16.05 23.84 14.74
CA ALA A 342 -15.04 24.88 14.92
C ALA A 342 -13.66 24.32 15.32
N LEU A 343 -13.61 23.16 16.00
CA LEU A 343 -12.38 22.41 16.27
C LEU A 343 -11.85 21.72 15.02
N LEU A 344 -12.73 21.21 14.14
CA LEU A 344 -12.35 20.54 12.89
C LEU A 344 -11.94 21.58 11.84
N ILE A 345 -12.67 22.69 11.71
CA ILE A 345 -12.25 23.90 10.99
C ILE A 345 -10.97 24.47 11.63
N GLY A 346 -10.85 24.47 12.95
CA GLY A 346 -9.66 24.91 13.69
C GLY A 346 -8.45 24.02 13.45
N LEU A 347 -8.64 22.71 13.31
CA LEU A 347 -7.63 21.72 12.93
C LEU A 347 -7.29 21.79 11.45
N LEU A 348 -8.26 22.11 10.58
CA LEU A 348 -8.04 22.37 9.16
C LEU A 348 -7.24 23.66 8.97
N ILE A 349 -7.60 24.75 9.66
CA ILE A 349 -6.86 26.00 9.73
C ILE A 349 -5.48 25.75 10.34
N TRP A 350 -5.36 25.01 11.45
CA TRP A 350 -4.07 24.66 12.05
C TRP A 350 -3.22 23.80 11.12
N TRP A 351 -3.80 22.89 10.35
CA TRP A 351 -3.11 22.09 9.34
C TRP A 351 -2.66 22.98 8.18
N ILE A 352 -3.50 23.89 7.67
CA ILE A 352 -3.16 24.91 6.67
C ILE A 352 -2.10 25.90 7.20
N VAL A 353 -2.09 26.22 8.49
CA VAL A 353 -1.15 27.13 9.16
C VAL A 353 0.18 26.44 9.48
N LYS A 354 0.18 25.17 9.88
CA LYS A 354 1.37 24.33 10.06
C LYS A 354 2.01 24.04 8.70
N ASN A 355 1.18 23.70 7.72
CA ASN A 355 1.56 23.53 6.31
C ASN A 355 1.57 24.85 5.53
N ARG A 356 1.56 26.03 6.20
CA ARG A 356 1.62 27.34 5.49
C ARG A 356 2.92 27.53 4.74
N HIS A 357 3.94 26.73 5.03
CA HIS A 357 5.17 26.67 4.24
C HIS A 357 4.94 26.08 2.83
N LEU A 358 3.92 25.24 2.63
CA LEU A 358 3.46 24.72 1.34
C LEU A 358 2.47 25.65 0.64
N TYR A 359 1.50 26.21 1.37
CA TYR A 359 0.42 27.05 0.79
C TYR A 359 0.81 28.53 0.64
N TRP A 360 1.49 29.10 1.65
CA TRP A 360 2.01 30.47 1.70
C TRP A 360 3.55 30.51 1.70
N GLY A 361 4.17 29.57 0.97
CA GLY A 361 5.62 29.49 0.73
C GLY A 361 6.16 30.69 -0.04
N GLY A 362 6.31 31.84 0.63
CA GLY A 362 6.76 33.10 0.04
C GLY A 362 7.32 34.14 1.02
N ALA A 363 6.88 34.15 2.28
CA ALA A 363 7.35 35.10 3.29
C ALA A 363 7.61 34.51 4.70
N GLY A 364 7.10 33.30 4.98
CA GLY A 364 7.06 32.73 6.34
C GLY A 364 8.14 31.70 6.69
N LEU A 365 8.97 31.25 5.74
CA LEU A 365 10.21 30.54 6.07
C LEU A 365 11.23 31.61 6.44
N ALA A 366 11.29 31.93 7.74
CA ALA A 366 12.30 32.80 8.31
C ALA A 366 13.67 32.32 7.86
N ARG A 367 14.38 33.19 7.13
CA ARG A 367 15.76 33.10 6.64
C ARG A 367 16.44 31.78 7.04
N ALA A 368 16.11 30.71 6.33
CA ALA A 368 16.91 29.51 6.39
C ALA A 368 18.30 29.94 5.93
N ARG A 369 19.21 30.10 6.90
CA ARG A 369 20.59 29.79 6.64
C ARG A 369 20.54 28.36 6.13
N VAL A 370 20.69 28.22 4.81
CA VAL A 370 21.70 27.29 4.34
C VAL A 370 22.96 27.74 5.07
N GLU A 371 23.19 27.18 6.25
CA GLU A 371 24.54 27.11 6.77
C GLU A 371 25.32 26.46 5.64
N PRO A 372 26.35 27.15 5.09
CA PRO A 372 26.99 26.71 3.87
C PRO A 372 27.45 25.29 4.12
N ALA A 373 26.80 24.32 3.45
CA ALA A 373 26.99 22.92 3.76
C ALA A 373 28.47 22.65 3.61
N GLY A 374 29.13 22.36 4.75
CA GLY A 374 30.57 22.17 4.77
C GLY A 374 30.97 21.13 3.73
N PRO A 375 32.16 21.25 3.14
CA PRO A 375 32.58 20.38 2.04
C PRO A 375 32.36 18.92 2.43
N ARG A 376 31.36 18.26 1.84
CA ARG A 376 30.98 16.89 2.22
C ARG A 376 32.15 15.93 1.96
N VAL A 377 33.03 16.28 1.02
CA VAL A 377 34.26 15.55 0.71
C VAL A 377 35.44 16.52 0.78
N VAL A 378 36.44 16.20 1.62
CA VAL A 378 37.71 16.94 1.75
C VAL A 378 38.84 15.94 1.50
N MET A 379 39.80 16.28 0.62
CA MET A 379 40.88 15.36 0.18
C MET A 379 40.38 13.97 -0.28
N GLY A 380 39.19 13.91 -0.88
CA GLY A 380 38.55 12.65 -1.31
C GLY A 380 37.88 11.83 -0.20
N LEU A 381 37.99 12.25 1.06
CA LEU A 381 37.37 11.61 2.21
C LEU A 381 35.99 12.23 2.50
N ASP A 382 34.95 11.40 2.61
CA ASP A 382 33.62 11.86 3.05
C ASP A 382 33.67 12.22 4.54
N ILE A 383 33.39 13.49 4.88
CA ILE A 383 33.32 13.99 6.26
C ILE A 383 31.87 14.31 6.69
N ALA A 384 30.88 13.97 5.87
CA ALA A 384 29.48 14.06 6.27
C ALA A 384 29.22 13.09 7.43
N ARG A 385 28.52 13.58 8.46
CA ARG A 385 28.17 12.81 9.66
C ARG A 385 27.35 11.54 9.38
N GLU A 386 26.67 11.49 8.24
CA GLU A 386 25.98 10.30 7.69
C GLU A 386 26.96 9.15 7.36
N SER A 387 28.26 9.42 7.22
CA SER A 387 29.33 8.47 6.81
C SER A 387 30.29 8.07 7.95
N LEU A 388 29.98 8.44 9.19
CA LEU A 388 30.82 8.26 10.38
C LEU A 388 30.04 7.58 11.52
N PRO A 389 30.66 6.67 12.30
CA PRO A 389 30.04 6.08 13.49
C PRO A 389 29.72 7.12 14.58
N ASP A 390 28.69 6.87 15.40
CA ASP A 390 28.34 7.74 16.53
C ASP A 390 29.47 7.86 17.58
N ASP A 391 30.19 6.76 17.85
CA ASP A 391 31.45 6.74 18.61
C ASP A 391 32.63 6.41 17.68
N ILE A 392 33.33 7.47 17.28
CA ILE A 392 34.49 7.44 16.40
C ILE A 392 35.70 6.77 17.07
N VAL A 393 35.87 6.92 18.39
CA VAL A 393 37.07 6.43 19.10
C VAL A 393 36.97 4.92 19.33
N THR A 394 35.79 4.43 19.72
CA THR A 394 35.54 2.98 19.83
C THR A 394 35.60 2.30 18.47
N ALA A 395 35.06 2.92 17.42
CA ALA A 395 35.18 2.39 16.05
C ALA A 395 36.63 2.36 15.54
N ALA A 396 37.42 3.41 15.81
CA ALA A 396 38.84 3.44 15.46
C ALA A 396 39.64 2.36 16.19
N ARG A 397 39.39 2.15 17.49
CA ARG A 397 40.00 1.04 18.25
C ARG A 397 39.64 -0.35 17.70
N ALA A 398 38.38 -0.55 17.29
CA ALA A 398 37.96 -1.79 16.65
C ALA A 398 38.72 -2.04 15.34
N ALA A 399 38.80 -1.03 14.45
CA ALA A 399 39.58 -1.11 13.22
C ALA A 399 41.08 -1.37 13.48
N TRP A 400 41.66 -0.74 14.51
CA TRP A 400 43.05 -0.99 14.92
C TRP A 400 43.26 -2.45 15.38
N SER A 401 42.34 -2.99 16.18
CA SER A 401 42.39 -4.39 16.63
C SER A 401 42.20 -5.42 15.52
N ALA A 402 41.57 -5.03 14.40
CA ALA A 402 41.43 -5.83 13.19
C ALA A 402 42.66 -5.73 12.25
N GLY A 403 43.70 -4.98 12.62
CA GLY A 403 44.89 -4.74 11.78
C GLY A 403 44.69 -3.68 10.69
N HIS A 404 43.55 -2.97 10.66
CA HIS A 404 43.26 -1.93 9.68
C HIS A 404 43.79 -0.56 10.14
N TYR A 405 45.09 -0.45 10.39
CA TYR A 405 45.73 0.72 11.02
C TYR A 405 45.45 2.06 10.29
N ARG A 406 45.43 2.03 8.94
CA ARG A 406 45.10 3.21 8.11
C ARG A 406 43.62 3.59 8.17
N GLU A 407 42.71 2.63 8.35
CA GLU A 407 41.28 2.90 8.52
C GLU A 407 40.99 3.54 9.88
N ALA A 408 41.61 3.02 10.94
CA ALA A 408 41.54 3.57 12.30
C ALA A 408 41.99 5.05 12.36
N LEU A 409 43.11 5.38 11.73
CA LEU A 409 43.57 6.78 11.61
C LEU A 409 42.63 7.63 10.74
N SER A 410 42.10 7.08 9.64
CA SER A 410 41.13 7.76 8.77
C SER A 410 39.84 8.12 9.52
N LEU A 411 39.33 7.23 10.37
CA LEU A 411 38.15 7.48 11.21
C LEU A 411 38.40 8.64 12.19
N LEU A 412 39.53 8.65 12.89
CA LEU A 412 39.90 9.76 13.78
C LEU A 412 40.06 11.08 13.01
N TYR A 413 40.69 11.07 11.82
CA TYR A 413 40.94 12.27 11.02
C TYR A 413 39.65 12.85 10.43
N ARG A 414 38.84 12.02 9.75
CA ARG A 414 37.51 12.41 9.22
C ARG A 414 36.57 12.85 10.33
N GLY A 415 36.58 12.15 11.46
CA GLY A 415 35.82 12.51 12.65
C GLY A 415 36.22 13.87 13.22
N SER A 416 37.52 14.16 13.29
CA SER A 416 38.03 15.46 13.74
C SER A 416 37.58 16.57 12.79
N LEU A 417 37.81 16.42 11.48
CA LEU A 417 37.37 17.40 10.48
C LEU A 417 35.86 17.64 10.53
N SER A 418 35.05 16.58 10.62
CA SER A 418 33.60 16.68 10.74
C SER A 418 33.18 17.52 11.96
N ARG A 419 33.80 17.28 13.13
CA ARG A 419 33.53 18.05 14.36
C ARG A 419 34.04 19.49 14.30
N LEU A 420 35.18 19.74 13.67
CA LEU A 420 35.74 21.09 13.46
C LEU A 420 34.83 21.93 12.53
N VAL A 421 34.25 21.31 11.51
CA VAL A 421 33.28 21.94 10.60
C VAL A 421 31.91 22.13 11.26
N GLU A 422 31.40 21.15 12.01
CA GLU A 422 30.12 21.27 12.74
C GLU A 422 30.17 22.32 13.86
N HIS A 423 31.18 22.25 14.76
CA HIS A 423 31.16 22.98 16.04
C HIS A 423 31.96 24.29 16.04
N LEU A 424 33.01 24.40 15.23
CA LEU A 424 33.83 25.61 15.11
C LEU A 424 33.63 26.33 13.77
N HIS A 425 32.69 25.85 12.94
CA HIS A 425 32.34 26.40 11.62
C HIS A 425 33.58 26.63 10.72
N LEU A 426 34.56 25.72 10.77
CA LEU A 426 35.84 25.92 10.11
C LEU A 426 35.66 26.13 8.58
N PRO A 427 36.22 27.19 7.98
CA PRO A 427 35.99 27.55 6.57
C PRO A 427 36.82 26.69 5.61
N ILE A 428 36.55 25.38 5.62
CA ILE A 428 37.15 24.39 4.73
C ILE A 428 36.47 24.44 3.34
N ARG A 429 37.23 24.13 2.30
CA ARG A 429 36.83 23.97 0.90
C ARG A 429 37.23 22.57 0.41
N ASP A 430 36.55 22.07 -0.62
CA ASP A 430 36.90 20.80 -1.31
C ASP A 430 38.38 20.70 -1.74
N SER A 431 39.06 21.85 -1.88
CA SER A 431 40.43 22.01 -2.37
C SER A 431 41.52 22.14 -1.29
N ASP A 432 41.16 22.21 -0.01
CA ASP A 432 42.11 22.50 1.07
C ASP A 432 42.90 21.25 1.47
N THR A 433 44.23 21.35 1.54
CA THR A 433 45.13 20.27 1.95
C THR A 433 45.12 20.02 3.47
N GLU A 434 45.77 18.93 3.90
CA GLU A 434 46.12 18.66 5.30
C GLU A 434 46.75 19.88 6.00
N ASP A 435 47.67 20.59 5.35
CA ASP A 435 48.34 21.77 5.91
C ASP A 435 47.44 23.02 5.92
N ASP A 436 46.61 23.23 4.89
CA ASP A 436 45.57 24.28 4.90
C ASP A 436 44.59 24.07 6.07
N CYS A 437 44.24 22.81 6.36
CA CYS A 437 43.39 22.45 7.49
C CYS A 437 44.09 22.70 8.84
N LEU A 438 45.41 22.48 8.93
CA LEU A 438 46.21 22.81 10.11
C LEU A 438 46.36 24.31 10.34
N GLU A 439 46.57 25.11 9.29
CA GLU A 439 46.63 26.57 9.42
C GLU A 439 45.27 27.13 9.87
N LYS A 440 44.18 26.69 9.24
CA LYS A 440 42.83 27.14 9.59
C LYS A 440 42.42 26.72 11.00
N THR A 441 42.70 25.49 11.43
CA THR A 441 42.44 25.08 12.82
C THR A 441 43.24 25.90 13.82
N ALA A 442 44.53 26.15 13.57
CA ALA A 442 45.36 26.98 14.43
C ALA A 442 44.88 28.43 14.55
N ALA A 443 44.10 28.93 13.59
CA ALA A 443 43.50 30.26 13.61
C ALA A 443 42.12 30.34 14.31
N VAL A 444 41.51 29.22 14.68
CA VAL A 444 40.10 29.16 15.14
C VAL A 444 39.88 28.28 16.39
N ALA A 445 40.70 27.25 16.61
CA ALA A 445 40.52 26.25 17.67
C ALA A 445 41.48 26.46 18.85
N ASP A 446 41.05 26.04 20.05
CA ASP A 446 41.89 26.07 21.25
C ASP A 446 43.24 25.38 21.07
N ALA A 447 44.24 25.81 21.83
CA ALA A 447 45.61 25.28 21.73
C ALA A 447 45.70 23.75 21.90
N SER A 448 44.84 23.16 22.74
CA SER A 448 44.71 21.71 22.94
C SER A 448 44.17 20.99 21.69
N VAL A 449 43.10 21.50 21.10
CA VAL A 449 42.49 20.97 19.87
C VAL A 449 43.47 21.11 18.69
N THR A 450 44.16 22.25 18.60
CA THR A 450 45.18 22.51 17.60
C THR A 450 46.40 21.59 17.77
N SER A 451 46.87 21.33 19.00
CA SER A 451 47.96 20.37 19.22
C SER A 451 47.56 18.93 18.91
N PHE A 452 46.34 18.53 19.29
CA PHE A 452 45.80 17.21 18.99
C PHE A 452 45.67 17.00 17.48
N PHE A 453 45.04 17.94 16.77
CA PHE A 453 44.84 17.84 15.33
C PHE A 453 46.18 17.88 14.59
N ARG A 454 47.17 18.67 15.05
CA ARG A 454 48.55 18.64 14.52
C ARG A 454 49.21 17.27 14.69
N GLN A 455 49.10 16.64 15.85
CA GLN A 455 49.66 15.29 16.08
C GLN A 455 48.97 14.25 15.20
N LEU A 456 47.63 14.33 15.08
CA LEU A 456 46.83 13.44 14.25
C LEU A 456 47.15 13.60 12.76
N THR A 457 47.23 14.81 12.24
CA THR A 457 47.54 15.08 10.83
C THR A 457 48.96 14.64 10.47
N LEU A 458 49.95 14.86 11.35
CA LEU A 458 51.32 14.36 11.13
C LEU A 458 51.37 12.82 11.03
N LEU A 459 50.62 12.12 11.89
CA LEU A 459 50.53 10.65 11.85
C LEU A 459 49.71 10.16 10.65
N TRP A 460 48.63 10.86 10.28
CA TRP A 460 47.86 10.61 9.08
C TRP A 460 48.71 10.75 7.82
N VAL A 461 49.42 11.87 7.62
CA VAL A 461 50.30 12.09 6.46
C VAL A 461 51.41 11.03 6.38
N ARG A 462 52.00 10.66 7.52
CA ARG A 462 53.04 9.64 7.61
C ARG A 462 52.54 8.25 7.17
N ALA A 463 51.34 7.85 7.59
CA ALA A 463 50.71 6.61 7.19
C ALA A 463 50.12 6.65 5.76
N ALA A 464 49.60 7.82 5.34
CA ALA A 464 48.86 7.97 4.10
C ALA A 464 49.76 8.09 2.86
N TYR A 465 50.86 8.85 2.97
CA TYR A 465 51.77 9.19 1.87
C TYR A 465 53.17 8.60 2.02
N ALA A 466 53.71 8.51 3.23
CA ALA A 466 55.08 8.00 3.46
C ALA A 466 55.14 6.48 3.74
N GLY A 467 54.00 5.78 3.75
CA GLY A 467 53.93 4.33 3.94
C GLY A 467 54.43 3.83 5.30
N LYS A 468 54.53 4.72 6.30
CA LYS A 468 55.04 4.40 7.65
C LYS A 468 53.91 4.52 8.66
N GLU A 469 53.40 3.37 9.07
CA GLU A 469 52.27 3.23 10.00
C GLU A 469 52.54 3.89 11.36
N ALA A 470 51.49 4.13 12.15
CA ALA A 470 51.61 4.61 13.52
C ALA A 470 52.03 3.47 14.47
N LEU A 471 52.82 3.79 15.49
CA LEU A 471 53.10 2.87 16.59
C LEU A 471 51.85 2.72 17.47
N PRO A 472 51.63 1.55 18.12
CA PRO A 472 50.48 1.36 19.00
C PRO A 472 50.34 2.42 20.09
N ASP A 473 51.47 2.88 20.66
CA ASP A 473 51.49 3.93 21.68
C ASP A 473 51.12 5.31 21.12
N GLU A 474 51.51 5.63 19.88
CA GLU A 474 51.10 6.87 19.20
C GLU A 474 49.59 6.87 18.95
N PHE A 475 49.02 5.74 18.54
CA PHE A 475 47.59 5.59 18.31
C PHE A 475 46.77 5.63 19.61
N GLU A 476 47.18 4.91 20.66
CA GLU A 476 46.51 4.99 21.96
C GLU A 476 46.63 6.39 22.59
N SER A 477 47.74 7.11 22.36
CA SER A 477 47.86 8.52 22.75
C SER A 477 46.82 9.40 22.04
N LEU A 478 46.53 9.16 20.75
CA LEU A 478 45.47 9.87 20.03
C LEU A 478 44.07 9.49 20.55
N CYS A 479 43.79 8.21 20.77
CA CYS A 479 42.49 7.76 21.30
C CYS A 479 42.22 8.29 22.73
N ARG A 480 43.25 8.51 23.55
CA ARG A 480 43.13 9.12 24.88
C ARG A 480 43.06 10.64 24.84
N GLY A 481 43.71 11.28 23.86
CA GLY A 481 43.74 12.73 23.69
C GLY A 481 42.53 13.34 22.96
N TRP A 482 41.51 12.54 22.61
CA TRP A 482 40.37 12.94 21.80
C TRP A 482 39.55 14.09 22.42
N PRO A 483 39.54 15.31 21.83
CA PRO A 483 38.93 16.47 22.47
C PRO A 483 37.43 16.63 22.18
N PHE A 484 36.87 15.86 21.24
CA PHE A 484 35.51 16.05 20.72
C PHE A 484 34.47 15.15 21.42
N SER A 485 34.48 15.10 22.75
CA SER A 485 33.50 14.35 23.56
C SER A 485 32.13 15.03 23.56
N SER A 486 31.07 14.29 23.26
CA SER A 486 29.70 14.81 23.20
C SER A 486 29.05 14.94 24.58
N ALA A 487 28.39 16.07 24.84
CA ALA A 487 27.45 16.18 25.95
C ALA A 487 26.20 15.31 25.68
N PRO A 488 25.60 14.66 26.69
CA PRO A 488 24.43 13.81 26.50
C PRO A 488 23.22 14.63 26.05
N ALA A 489 22.76 14.39 24.82
CA ALA A 489 21.66 15.15 24.23
C ALA A 489 20.33 14.92 24.98
N ALA A 490 19.82 15.98 25.62
CA ALA A 490 18.63 15.93 26.49
C ALA A 490 17.31 15.78 25.70
N SER A 491 17.06 14.58 25.16
CA SER A 491 15.89 14.21 24.36
C SER A 491 14.57 14.06 25.15
N ARG A 492 14.33 14.93 26.15
CA ARG A 492 13.20 14.83 27.10
C ARG A 492 12.16 15.95 27.05
N GLY A 493 12.40 17.05 26.33
CA GLY A 493 11.46 18.18 26.28
C GLY A 493 10.18 17.92 25.48
N GLN A 494 10.25 17.22 24.35
CA GLN A 494 9.22 17.31 23.31
C GLN A 494 8.11 16.24 23.38
N ARG A 495 8.18 15.29 24.31
CA ARG A 495 7.12 14.29 24.56
C ARG A 495 6.06 14.77 25.57
N VAL A 496 6.43 15.63 26.51
CA VAL A 496 5.55 16.06 27.62
C VAL A 496 4.27 16.74 27.12
N ILE A 497 4.38 17.64 26.14
CA ILE A 497 3.22 18.37 25.58
C ILE A 497 2.24 17.43 24.85
N ALA A 498 2.74 16.39 24.19
CA ALA A 498 1.90 15.39 23.53
C ALA A 498 1.17 14.46 24.53
N HIS A 499 1.82 14.12 25.65
CA HIS A 499 1.19 13.35 26.71
C HIS A 499 0.19 14.19 27.52
N ALA A 500 0.43 15.48 27.72
CA ALA A 500 -0.48 16.38 28.42
C ALA A 500 -1.81 16.59 27.67
N SER A 501 -1.78 16.75 26.33
CA SER A 501 -3.00 16.85 25.53
C SER A 501 -3.75 15.52 25.42
N LEU A 502 -3.05 14.39 25.33
CA LEU A 502 -3.66 13.06 25.41
C LEU A 502 -4.33 12.82 26.77
N LEU A 503 -3.67 13.20 27.88
CA LEU A 503 -4.26 13.12 29.22
C LEU A 503 -5.53 13.96 29.33
N LEU A 504 -5.51 15.22 28.87
CA LEU A 504 -6.67 16.10 28.95
C LEU A 504 -7.86 15.58 28.10
N CYS A 505 -7.59 15.04 26.90
CA CYS A 505 -8.62 14.39 26.09
C CYS A 505 -9.15 13.10 26.72
N SER A 506 -8.31 12.29 27.38
CA SER A 506 -8.75 11.09 28.10
C SER A 506 -9.59 11.41 29.34
N LEU A 507 -9.26 12.48 30.08
CA LEU A 507 -10.02 12.93 31.25
C LEU A 507 -11.41 13.44 30.88
N LEU A 508 -11.58 14.08 29.72
CA LEU A 508 -12.89 14.52 29.23
C LEU A 508 -13.75 13.38 28.65
N PHE A 509 -13.16 12.26 28.25
CA PHE A 509 -13.91 11.03 27.93
C PHE A 509 -14.37 10.28 29.18
N LEU A 510 -13.75 10.51 30.34
CA LEU A 510 -14.06 9.84 31.61
C LEU A 510 -15.18 10.53 32.42
N SER A 511 -15.77 11.63 31.92
CA SER A 511 -16.90 12.33 32.55
C SER A 511 -18.19 12.25 31.72
N ALA A 512 -18.32 11.24 30.86
CA ALA A 512 -19.44 11.07 29.92
C ALA A 512 -19.89 9.60 29.77
N CYS A 513 -19.45 8.72 30.67
CA CYS A 513 -19.70 7.27 30.62
C CYS A 513 -19.97 6.73 32.03
N ASP A 514 -21.23 6.74 32.48
CA ASP A 514 -21.69 5.92 33.59
C ASP A 514 -21.86 4.48 33.09
N GLY A 515 -20.72 3.80 32.90
CA GLY A 515 -20.66 2.44 32.38
C GLY A 515 -19.27 1.85 32.55
N HIS A 516 -19.20 0.61 33.05
CA HIS A 516 -17.96 -0.07 33.40
C HIS A 516 -17.54 -1.11 32.35
N PHE A 517 -16.24 -1.41 32.28
CA PHE A 517 -15.72 -2.48 31.43
C PHE A 517 -15.83 -3.83 32.16
N GLU A 518 -16.60 -4.76 31.62
CA GLU A 518 -16.66 -6.15 32.09
C GLU A 518 -15.87 -7.06 31.12
N ASP A 519 -14.98 -7.90 31.67
CA ASP A 519 -14.25 -8.92 30.92
C ASP A 519 -15.20 -10.08 30.53
N ARG A 520 -15.93 -9.90 29.43
CA ARG A 520 -16.85 -10.91 28.89
C ARG A 520 -16.10 -11.91 28.02
N THR A 521 -16.35 -13.20 28.25
CA THR A 521 -15.70 -14.29 27.53
C THR A 521 -16.63 -14.85 26.47
N PHE A 522 -16.32 -14.55 25.22
CA PHE A 522 -17.09 -15.01 24.07
C PHE A 522 -16.55 -16.35 23.56
N PRO A 523 -17.38 -17.40 23.43
CA PRO A 523 -16.99 -18.59 22.68
C PRO A 523 -16.82 -18.23 21.19
N GLN A 524 -15.69 -18.63 20.59
CA GLN A 524 -15.44 -18.54 19.15
C GLN A 524 -15.73 -19.86 18.41
N GLY A 525 -16.00 -20.94 19.16
CA GLY A 525 -16.20 -22.28 18.64
C GLY A 525 -14.92 -23.01 18.26
N TYR A 526 -15.06 -24.01 17.39
CA TYR A 526 -13.98 -24.87 16.88
C TYR A 526 -13.04 -24.15 15.88
N LYS A 527 -11.93 -24.80 15.55
CA LYS A 527 -10.92 -24.33 14.58
C LYS A 527 -10.47 -25.47 13.66
N GLY A 528 -9.73 -25.14 12.59
CA GLY A 528 -9.33 -26.14 11.61
C GLY A 528 -10.54 -26.70 10.86
N LYS A 529 -10.55 -28.01 10.57
CA LYS A 529 -11.61 -28.66 9.78
C LYS A 529 -13.00 -28.51 10.38
N ALA A 530 -13.15 -28.72 11.69
CA ALA A 530 -14.43 -28.69 12.42
C ALA A 530 -15.15 -27.33 12.40
N ARG A 531 -14.51 -26.26 11.88
CA ARG A 531 -15.13 -24.96 11.60
C ARG A 531 -15.61 -24.81 10.15
N LEU A 532 -14.95 -25.47 9.20
CA LEU A 532 -15.29 -25.43 7.77
C LEU A 532 -16.29 -26.54 7.38
N ASP A 533 -16.49 -27.49 8.28
CA ASP A 533 -17.35 -28.66 8.12
C ASP A 533 -18.27 -28.79 9.34
N PRO A 534 -19.59 -28.58 9.19
CA PRO A 534 -20.51 -28.70 10.31
C PRO A 534 -20.82 -30.16 10.68
N PHE A 535 -20.46 -31.14 9.84
CA PHE A 535 -20.80 -32.57 9.99
C PHE A 535 -19.57 -33.47 10.18
N LEU A 536 -18.40 -32.91 10.47
CA LEU A 536 -17.14 -33.66 10.62
C LEU A 536 -17.19 -34.72 11.74
N ALA A 537 -17.90 -34.45 12.83
CA ALA A 537 -18.08 -35.43 13.90
C ALA A 537 -19.03 -36.56 13.49
N ALA A 538 -19.98 -36.29 12.58
CA ALA A 538 -20.88 -37.30 12.02
C ALA A 538 -20.16 -38.18 10.98
N GLN A 539 -19.30 -37.59 10.14
CA GLN A 539 -18.37 -38.32 9.26
C GLN A 539 -17.46 -39.23 10.08
N TYR A 540 -16.73 -38.68 11.07
CA TYR A 540 -15.83 -39.49 11.91
C TYR A 540 -16.53 -40.55 12.77
N LEU A 541 -17.83 -40.41 13.06
CA LEU A 541 -18.63 -41.49 13.68
C LEU A 541 -18.93 -42.61 12.68
N LEU A 542 -19.29 -42.26 11.45
CA LEU A 542 -19.58 -43.21 10.39
C LEU A 542 -18.32 -43.97 9.92
N ASP A 543 -17.21 -43.27 9.74
CA ASP A 543 -15.89 -43.84 9.41
C ASP A 543 -15.47 -44.90 10.45
N ASP A 544 -15.60 -44.57 11.74
CA ASP A 544 -15.25 -45.45 12.89
C ASP A 544 -16.17 -46.68 12.98
N MET A 545 -17.38 -46.57 12.44
CA MET A 545 -18.38 -47.63 12.39
C MET A 545 -18.41 -48.37 11.04
N GLY A 546 -17.46 -48.10 10.14
CA GLY A 546 -17.21 -48.87 8.92
C GLY A 546 -17.95 -48.42 7.65
N TYR A 547 -18.61 -47.26 7.67
CA TYR A 547 -19.28 -46.66 6.51
C TYR A 547 -18.31 -45.74 5.74
N ASP A 548 -18.42 -45.69 4.41
CA ASP A 548 -17.64 -44.77 3.57
C ASP A 548 -18.32 -43.38 3.55
N ALA A 549 -17.94 -42.50 4.47
CA ALA A 549 -18.65 -41.24 4.75
C ALA A 549 -17.90 -40.00 4.23
N GLU A 550 -18.08 -39.67 2.95
CA GLU A 550 -17.44 -38.48 2.37
C GLU A 550 -18.28 -37.20 2.44
N ARG A 551 -17.60 -36.05 2.54
CA ARG A 551 -18.20 -34.74 2.28
C ARG A 551 -17.90 -34.25 0.87
N LEU A 552 -18.94 -34.11 0.07
CA LEU A 552 -18.87 -33.45 -1.23
C LEU A 552 -19.28 -31.96 -1.12
N PRO A 553 -18.50 -31.03 -1.68
CA PRO A 553 -18.89 -29.62 -1.73
C PRO A 553 -20.05 -29.35 -2.70
N GLN A 554 -20.33 -30.27 -3.63
CA GLN A 554 -21.48 -30.25 -4.54
C GLN A 554 -21.75 -31.69 -5.04
N LEU A 555 -23.04 -32.05 -5.15
CA LEU A 555 -23.48 -33.26 -5.87
C LEU A 555 -23.11 -33.14 -7.37
N LYS A 556 -22.15 -33.95 -7.82
CA LYS A 556 -21.71 -34.04 -9.22
C LYS A 556 -22.25 -35.28 -9.92
N GLU A 557 -22.06 -36.43 -9.28
CA GLU A 557 -22.53 -37.75 -9.69
C GLU A 557 -23.37 -38.31 -8.54
N LEU A 558 -24.27 -39.25 -8.84
CA LEU A 558 -25.08 -39.94 -7.83
C LEU A 558 -24.40 -41.28 -7.49
N PRO A 559 -24.33 -41.67 -6.22
CA PRO A 559 -23.84 -43.01 -5.84
C PRO A 559 -24.81 -44.10 -6.34
N GLU A 560 -24.39 -45.36 -6.26
CA GLU A 560 -25.29 -46.47 -6.61
C GLU A 560 -26.54 -46.45 -5.70
N PRO A 561 -27.76 -46.77 -6.21
CA PRO A 561 -28.98 -46.66 -5.41
C PRO A 561 -29.02 -47.64 -4.23
N ASP A 562 -28.46 -48.84 -4.40
CA ASP A 562 -28.42 -49.86 -3.36
C ASP A 562 -27.33 -49.50 -2.35
N GLY A 563 -27.72 -49.25 -1.09
CA GLY A 563 -26.81 -48.86 0.00
C GLY A 563 -26.25 -47.43 -0.06
N GLY A 564 -26.73 -46.58 -0.99
CA GLY A 564 -26.32 -45.19 -1.11
C GLY A 564 -27.20 -44.22 -0.30
N VAL A 565 -26.57 -43.35 0.50
CA VAL A 565 -27.25 -42.33 1.31
C VAL A 565 -26.75 -40.92 0.96
N ILE A 566 -27.67 -39.98 0.76
CA ILE A 566 -27.35 -38.56 0.50
C ILE A 566 -27.95 -37.68 1.59
N VAL A 567 -27.10 -36.93 2.31
CA VAL A 567 -27.49 -35.88 3.25
C VAL A 567 -27.31 -34.52 2.56
N ILE A 568 -28.41 -33.83 2.20
CA ILE A 568 -28.34 -32.59 1.39
C ILE A 568 -29.19 -31.44 1.93
N SER A 569 -28.68 -30.22 1.76
CA SER A 569 -29.33 -28.96 2.15
C SER A 569 -30.50 -28.58 1.24
N ALA A 570 -31.62 -28.17 1.82
CA ALA A 570 -32.73 -27.48 1.14
C ALA A 570 -32.63 -25.95 1.21
N GLU A 571 -31.64 -25.39 1.91
CA GLU A 571 -31.60 -23.98 2.33
C GLU A 571 -31.67 -23.03 1.12
N ALA A 572 -30.90 -23.32 0.06
CA ALA A 572 -30.90 -22.57 -1.19
C ALA A 572 -32.12 -22.85 -2.10
N GLY A 573 -32.97 -23.82 -1.75
CA GLY A 573 -34.10 -24.33 -2.55
C GLY A 573 -33.67 -25.30 -3.66
N MET A 574 -34.45 -26.37 -3.91
CA MET A 574 -34.08 -27.36 -4.93
C MET A 574 -34.50 -26.96 -6.36
N PRO A 575 -33.58 -26.94 -7.34
CA PRO A 575 -33.95 -26.81 -8.75
C PRO A 575 -34.75 -28.04 -9.23
N GLU A 576 -35.86 -27.82 -9.94
CA GLU A 576 -36.80 -28.87 -10.37
C GLU A 576 -36.14 -30.04 -11.13
N VAL A 577 -35.14 -29.75 -11.97
CA VAL A 577 -34.37 -30.78 -12.70
C VAL A 577 -33.60 -31.70 -11.73
N ARG A 578 -32.99 -31.14 -10.69
CA ARG A 578 -32.23 -31.90 -9.69
C ARG A 578 -33.15 -32.62 -8.72
N ALA A 579 -34.30 -32.04 -8.36
CA ALA A 579 -35.35 -32.73 -7.60
C ALA A 579 -35.80 -34.01 -8.33
N LYS A 580 -36.02 -33.94 -9.65
CA LYS A 580 -36.37 -35.12 -10.47
C LYS A 580 -35.24 -36.14 -10.52
N GLN A 581 -33.98 -35.72 -10.63
CA GLN A 581 -32.83 -36.65 -10.60
C GLN A 581 -32.72 -37.37 -9.26
N LEU A 582 -32.80 -36.65 -8.13
CA LEU A 582 -32.74 -37.23 -6.78
C LEU A 582 -33.92 -38.16 -6.53
N LEU A 583 -35.15 -37.77 -6.87
CA LEU A 583 -36.33 -38.61 -6.64
C LEU A 583 -36.35 -39.86 -7.54
N ASN A 584 -35.84 -39.79 -8.77
CA ASN A 584 -35.64 -40.97 -9.61
C ASN A 584 -34.59 -41.93 -9.01
N TRP A 585 -33.53 -41.40 -8.38
CA TRP A 585 -32.50 -42.21 -7.71
C TRP A 585 -33.04 -42.88 -6.43
N VAL A 586 -33.79 -42.15 -5.61
CA VAL A 586 -34.56 -42.73 -4.48
C VAL A 586 -35.54 -43.79 -4.96
N GLN A 587 -36.24 -43.54 -6.09
CA GLN A 587 -37.16 -44.52 -6.67
C GLN A 587 -36.49 -45.86 -7.00
N SER A 588 -35.19 -45.83 -7.33
CA SER A 588 -34.38 -47.03 -7.63
C SER A 588 -33.79 -47.73 -6.40
N GLY A 589 -33.80 -47.12 -5.21
CA GLY A 589 -33.27 -47.75 -3.97
C GLY A 589 -32.71 -46.76 -2.95
N GLY A 590 -32.17 -45.61 -3.41
CA GLY A 590 -31.38 -44.71 -2.58
C GLY A 590 -32.14 -44.03 -1.43
N HIS A 591 -31.40 -43.63 -0.38
CA HIS A 591 -31.96 -42.92 0.78
C HIS A 591 -31.56 -41.44 0.78
N LEU A 592 -32.55 -40.56 0.83
CA LEU A 592 -32.37 -39.10 0.79
C LEU A 592 -32.71 -38.45 2.12
N VAL A 593 -31.72 -37.97 2.86
CA VAL A 593 -31.89 -37.11 4.05
C VAL A 593 -31.84 -35.65 3.62
N TYR A 594 -33.00 -34.97 3.66
CA TYR A 594 -33.19 -33.62 3.13
C TYR A 594 -33.56 -32.65 4.25
N ALA A 595 -32.64 -31.75 4.60
CA ALA A 595 -32.78 -30.86 5.76
C ALA A 595 -33.10 -29.41 5.36
N MET A 596 -34.14 -28.84 5.97
CA MET A 596 -34.66 -27.49 5.66
C MET A 596 -33.72 -26.36 6.08
N ALA A 597 -32.91 -26.61 7.12
CA ALA A 597 -31.95 -25.68 7.69
C ALA A 597 -30.81 -26.44 8.41
N GLY A 598 -29.69 -25.76 8.65
CA GLY A 598 -28.59 -26.28 9.47
C GLY A 598 -27.46 -26.98 8.72
N CYS A 599 -27.42 -26.91 7.39
CA CYS A 599 -26.36 -27.54 6.60
C CYS A 599 -25.22 -26.56 6.26
N ALA A 600 -25.47 -25.26 6.23
CA ALA A 600 -24.45 -24.24 5.98
C ALA A 600 -23.36 -24.19 7.09
N PRO A 601 -22.08 -23.91 6.73
CA PRO A 601 -20.96 -23.83 7.68
C PRO A 601 -20.91 -22.49 8.44
N TYR A 602 -21.99 -22.13 9.13
CA TYR A 602 -22.03 -21.02 10.09
C TYR A 602 -21.51 -21.46 11.48
N SER A 603 -21.22 -20.49 12.36
CA SER A 603 -20.77 -20.77 13.74
C SER A 603 -21.93 -21.06 14.68
N ASP A 604 -21.94 -22.24 15.31
CA ASP A 604 -22.92 -22.66 16.32
C ASP A 604 -22.81 -21.92 17.67
N TRP A 605 -21.85 -21.00 17.81
CA TRP A 605 -21.66 -20.13 18.98
C TRP A 605 -21.95 -18.65 18.68
N GLY A 606 -22.44 -18.36 17.46
CA GLY A 606 -22.80 -17.01 17.02
C GLY A 606 -24.19 -16.54 17.46
N LEU A 607 -24.44 -15.23 17.37
CA LEU A 607 -25.76 -14.64 17.64
C LEU A 607 -26.72 -14.92 16.47
N PHE A 608 -27.94 -15.39 16.76
CA PHE A 608 -29.02 -15.67 15.80
C PHE A 608 -29.68 -14.39 15.22
N SER A 609 -28.94 -13.29 15.07
CA SER A 609 -29.46 -11.96 14.70
C SER A 609 -29.59 -11.71 13.19
N SER A 610 -28.97 -12.53 12.34
CA SER A 610 -29.14 -12.47 10.88
C SER A 610 -29.99 -13.65 10.42
N GLY A 611 -31.07 -13.37 9.69
CA GLY A 611 -32.03 -14.40 9.22
C GLY A 611 -31.45 -15.50 8.32
N SER A 612 -30.21 -15.33 7.85
CA SER A 612 -29.40 -16.33 7.14
C SER A 612 -29.26 -17.67 7.86
N THR A 613 -29.23 -17.68 9.20
CA THR A 613 -28.99 -18.90 9.99
C THR A 613 -30.15 -19.90 9.91
N PHE A 614 -31.35 -19.43 9.52
CA PHE A 614 -32.55 -20.27 9.36
C PHE A 614 -32.68 -20.89 7.96
N GLY A 615 -31.67 -20.75 7.09
CA GLY A 615 -31.54 -21.54 5.87
C GLY A 615 -32.46 -21.11 4.73
N TYR A 616 -33.75 -21.42 4.84
CA TYR A 616 -34.78 -21.29 3.79
C TYR A 616 -35.27 -19.84 3.56
N ALA A 617 -34.68 -18.85 4.25
CA ALA A 617 -35.16 -17.47 4.25
C ALA A 617 -35.02 -16.80 2.86
N GLY A 618 -36.16 -16.50 2.22
CA GLY A 618 -36.23 -15.90 0.87
C GLY A 618 -36.70 -16.86 -0.23
N ASN A 619 -36.83 -18.16 0.04
CA ASN A 619 -37.48 -19.13 -0.85
C ASN A 619 -38.95 -19.40 -0.47
N GLU A 620 -39.51 -18.67 0.50
CA GLU A 620 -40.87 -18.88 1.03
C GLU A 620 -42.00 -18.73 0.00
N ASP A 621 -41.79 -17.95 -1.05
CA ASP A 621 -42.77 -17.74 -2.13
C ASP A 621 -42.51 -18.66 -3.35
N ARG A 622 -41.61 -19.64 -3.19
CA ARG A 622 -41.32 -20.70 -4.16
C ARG A 622 -41.62 -22.07 -3.55
N VAL A 623 -42.42 -22.86 -4.27
CA VAL A 623 -42.70 -24.24 -3.88
C VAL A 623 -41.48 -25.11 -4.15
N ASP A 624 -40.94 -25.77 -3.12
CA ASP A 624 -39.85 -26.73 -3.30
C ASP A 624 -40.36 -27.99 -4.02
N PRO A 625 -39.75 -28.40 -5.16
CA PRO A 625 -40.26 -29.51 -5.96
C PRO A 625 -40.13 -30.89 -5.31
N VAL A 626 -39.31 -31.08 -4.27
CA VAL A 626 -39.24 -32.32 -3.49
C VAL A 626 -40.41 -32.37 -2.50
N LEU A 627 -40.67 -31.26 -1.80
CA LEU A 627 -41.78 -31.14 -0.85
C LEU A 627 -43.15 -31.30 -1.53
N ASP A 628 -43.37 -30.64 -2.68
CA ASP A 628 -44.59 -30.82 -3.49
C ASP A 628 -44.81 -32.29 -3.87
N LYS A 629 -43.78 -32.93 -4.43
CA LYS A 629 -43.88 -34.33 -4.90
C LYS A 629 -44.18 -35.31 -3.77
N MET A 630 -43.67 -35.06 -2.57
CA MET A 630 -43.95 -35.85 -1.37
C MET A 630 -45.26 -35.46 -0.65
N LYS A 631 -45.90 -34.35 -1.08
CA LYS A 631 -47.10 -33.74 -0.49
C LYS A 631 -46.88 -33.26 0.96
N VAL A 632 -45.83 -32.49 1.17
CA VAL A 632 -45.47 -31.91 2.47
C VAL A 632 -45.51 -30.38 2.40
N GLU A 633 -46.25 -29.78 3.32
CA GLU A 633 -46.34 -28.33 3.52
C GLU A 633 -45.37 -27.91 4.63
N MET A 634 -44.76 -26.72 4.50
CA MET A 634 -43.92 -26.11 5.55
C MET A 634 -44.70 -25.02 6.29
N LEU A 635 -44.59 -24.99 7.62
CA LEU A 635 -45.33 -24.07 8.51
C LEU A 635 -44.39 -23.35 9.50
N GLY A 636 -44.78 -22.14 9.92
CA GLY A 636 -44.17 -21.38 11.03
C GLY A 636 -43.11 -20.33 10.67
N LEU A 637 -42.47 -20.41 9.48
CA LEU A 637 -41.32 -19.55 9.17
C LEU A 637 -41.66 -18.06 9.03
N LYS A 638 -42.83 -17.70 8.47
CA LYS A 638 -43.29 -16.31 8.36
C LYS A 638 -43.71 -15.76 9.74
N ASP A 639 -44.56 -16.50 10.47
CA ASP A 639 -45.02 -16.16 11.82
C ASP A 639 -43.84 -15.90 12.78
N TRP A 640 -42.80 -16.75 12.72
CA TRP A 640 -41.60 -16.63 13.55
C TRP A 640 -40.83 -15.33 13.28
N LYS A 641 -40.64 -14.95 12.01
CA LYS A 641 -39.94 -13.72 11.64
C LYS A 641 -40.68 -12.47 12.10
N GLU A 642 -41.99 -12.44 11.93
CA GLU A 642 -42.81 -11.24 12.15
C GLU A 642 -43.16 -11.02 13.63
N THR A 643 -43.29 -12.08 14.44
CA THR A 643 -43.75 -11.98 15.84
C THR A 643 -42.75 -12.51 16.86
N ALA A 644 -42.30 -13.76 16.72
CA ALA A 644 -41.54 -14.45 17.76
C ALA A 644 -40.09 -13.99 17.88
N LEU A 645 -39.42 -13.69 16.76
CA LEU A 645 -38.04 -13.19 16.75
C LEU A 645 -37.91 -11.81 17.43
N PRO A 646 -38.75 -10.79 17.13
CA PRO A 646 -38.81 -9.55 17.92
C PRO A 646 -39.07 -9.77 19.42
N GLU A 647 -40.02 -10.65 19.77
CA GLU A 647 -40.31 -10.97 21.16
C GLU A 647 -39.13 -11.62 21.89
N LEU A 648 -38.39 -12.53 21.24
CA LEU A 648 -37.25 -13.21 21.83
C LEU A 648 -36.11 -12.22 22.11
N LEU A 649 -35.83 -11.30 21.18
CA LEU A 649 -34.86 -10.22 21.37
C LEU A 649 -35.27 -9.28 22.52
N LEU A 650 -36.57 -8.98 22.66
CA LEU A 650 -37.11 -8.21 23.79
C LEU A 650 -37.04 -8.97 25.13
N LYS A 651 -37.32 -10.28 25.13
CA LYS A 651 -37.22 -11.16 26.30
C LYS A 651 -35.77 -11.28 26.76
N ARG A 652 -34.80 -11.40 25.85
CA ARG A 652 -33.36 -11.35 26.17
C ARG A 652 -32.97 -10.00 26.80
N ARG A 653 -33.36 -8.88 26.18
CA ARG A 653 -33.19 -7.53 26.75
C ARG A 653 -33.81 -7.32 28.14
N LYS A 654 -34.78 -8.15 28.56
CA LYS A 654 -35.30 -8.19 29.93
C LYS A 654 -34.49 -9.14 30.81
N LYS A 655 -34.25 -10.38 30.38
CA LYS A 655 -33.45 -11.39 31.11
C LYS A 655 -32.06 -10.88 31.50
N ASP A 656 -31.40 -10.14 30.61
CA ASP A 656 -30.11 -9.50 30.90
C ASP A 656 -30.25 -8.45 32.02
N LYS A 657 -31.24 -7.52 31.92
CA LYS A 657 -31.53 -6.50 32.95
C LYS A 657 -31.95 -7.08 34.29
N ASP A 658 -32.77 -8.13 34.29
CA ASP A 658 -33.30 -8.74 35.50
C ASP A 658 -32.21 -9.54 36.23
N GLN A 659 -31.25 -10.14 35.51
CA GLN A 659 -30.07 -10.76 36.12
C GLN A 659 -29.06 -9.76 36.70
N ASP A 660 -28.93 -8.56 36.13
CA ASP A 660 -28.08 -7.53 36.72
C ASP A 660 -28.77 -6.83 37.91
N LYS A 661 -30.11 -6.71 37.93
CA LYS A 661 -30.87 -6.33 39.12
C LYS A 661 -30.73 -7.32 40.28
N ASN A 662 -30.81 -8.63 40.01
CA ASN A 662 -30.71 -9.67 41.04
C ASN A 662 -29.30 -9.80 41.68
N LYS A 663 -28.33 -8.94 41.31
CA LYS A 663 -27.04 -8.75 41.99
C LYS A 663 -27.02 -7.55 42.95
N GLN A 664 -28.02 -6.67 42.94
CA GLN A 664 -28.06 -5.45 43.77
C GLN A 664 -28.86 -5.61 45.07
N GLU A 665 -29.65 -6.68 45.21
CA GLU A 665 -30.42 -6.98 46.43
C GLU A 665 -29.86 -8.22 47.16
N ASP A 666 -28.74 -8.02 47.87
CA ASP A 666 -28.25 -8.94 48.92
C ASP A 666 -28.37 -8.23 50.29
N PRO A 667 -29.48 -8.42 51.03
CA PRO A 667 -29.92 -7.47 52.06
C PRO A 667 -29.46 -7.81 53.49
N ASP A 668 -28.18 -8.14 53.72
CA ASP A 668 -27.65 -8.21 55.09
C ASP A 668 -26.18 -7.73 55.26
N SER A 669 -26.01 -6.43 55.55
CA SER A 669 -24.94 -5.95 56.44
C SER A 669 -25.20 -4.51 56.94
N PRO A 670 -24.70 -4.11 58.13
CA PRO A 670 -25.30 -2.98 58.86
C PRO A 670 -24.77 -1.60 58.47
N LYS A 671 -25.66 -0.60 58.52
CA LYS A 671 -25.33 0.83 58.35
C LYS A 671 -24.26 1.31 59.33
N LYS A 672 -23.37 2.19 58.86
CA LYS A 672 -22.61 3.13 59.71
C LYS A 672 -22.73 4.55 59.16
N GLU A 673 -23.28 5.44 59.97
CA GLU A 673 -23.36 6.87 59.69
C GLU A 673 -22.08 7.59 60.17
N ALA A 674 -21.80 8.77 59.61
CA ALA A 674 -20.64 9.59 59.96
C ALA A 674 -21.01 10.66 61.03
N PRO A 675 -20.04 11.12 61.86
CA PRO A 675 -20.37 11.62 63.21
C PRO A 675 -20.44 13.15 63.35
N LYS A 676 -20.90 13.59 64.54
CA LYS A 676 -20.60 14.91 65.12
C LYS A 676 -20.25 14.79 66.62
N ALA A 677 -19.56 15.84 67.09
CA ALA A 677 -19.08 16.15 68.44
C ALA A 677 -19.96 15.69 69.63
N GLU A 678 -19.45 15.33 70.82
CA GLU A 678 -18.05 15.23 71.31
C GLU A 678 -17.99 14.25 72.54
N GLU A 679 -17.04 14.18 73.50
CA GLU A 679 -16.00 15.08 74.04
C GLU A 679 -14.89 14.31 74.82
N LYS A 680 -13.92 15.02 75.41
CA LYS A 680 -13.02 14.66 76.54
C LYS A 680 -12.16 13.36 76.50
N LYS A 681 -10.84 13.60 76.48
CA LYS A 681 -9.70 12.74 76.91
C LYS A 681 -9.61 12.66 78.48
N PRO A 682 -8.65 11.92 79.12
CA PRO A 682 -7.56 11.05 78.60
C PRO A 682 -7.30 9.68 79.32
N GLU A 683 -6.57 8.78 78.63
CA GLU A 683 -5.50 7.85 79.14
C GLU A 683 -5.78 6.80 80.27
N PRO A 684 -4.90 5.78 80.48
CA PRO A 684 -3.76 5.29 79.68
C PRO A 684 -3.88 3.79 79.27
N ALA A 685 -2.86 3.25 78.58
CA ALA A 685 -2.73 1.81 78.23
C ALA A 685 -2.14 0.96 79.38
N PRO A 686 -2.15 -0.40 79.29
CA PRO A 686 -0.89 -1.06 78.92
C PRO A 686 -0.95 -2.40 78.14
N VAL A 687 -0.09 -2.50 77.13
CA VAL A 687 0.84 -3.59 76.75
C VAL A 687 0.57 -5.06 77.16
N LYS A 688 0.49 -5.94 76.14
CA LYS A 688 1.13 -7.27 75.95
C LYS A 688 0.77 -7.78 74.52
N ALA A 689 1.63 -8.30 73.64
CA ALA A 689 2.76 -9.26 73.72
C ALA A 689 2.31 -10.67 74.17
N SER A 690 2.44 -11.77 73.41
CA SER A 690 3.08 -12.06 72.08
C SER A 690 2.19 -13.09 71.32
N GLU A 691 2.42 -13.63 70.11
CA GLU A 691 3.61 -14.26 69.49
C GLU A 691 3.53 -14.27 67.93
N GLU A 692 4.62 -14.69 67.27
CA GLU A 692 4.75 -14.73 65.81
C GLU A 692 4.40 -16.10 65.19
N LYS A 693 3.83 -16.10 63.96
CA LYS A 693 4.33 -16.91 62.82
C LYS A 693 3.71 -16.45 61.47
N PRO A 694 4.31 -16.82 60.32
CA PRO A 694 4.38 -15.92 59.16
C PRO A 694 3.14 -15.93 58.26
N GLY A 695 2.96 -14.82 57.54
CA GLY A 695 1.82 -14.60 56.66
C GLY A 695 1.86 -15.43 55.38
N ALA A 696 0.67 -15.91 54.99
CA ALA A 696 0.38 -16.24 53.60
C ALA A 696 -0.03 -14.96 52.87
N GLU A 697 0.60 -14.65 51.73
CA GLU A 697 0.14 -13.56 50.87
C GLU A 697 -1.23 -13.92 50.26
N SER A 698 -2.28 -13.26 50.74
CA SER A 698 -3.63 -13.41 50.18
C SER A 698 -3.71 -12.73 48.81
N ARG A 699 -3.24 -13.44 47.77
CA ARG A 699 -3.51 -13.10 46.37
C ARG A 699 -5.03 -12.92 46.20
N PRO A 700 -5.53 -11.78 45.68
CA PRO A 700 -6.95 -11.63 45.42
C PRO A 700 -7.38 -12.65 44.37
N GLU A 701 -8.42 -13.44 44.67
CA GLU A 701 -8.97 -14.39 43.72
C GLU A 701 -9.50 -13.64 42.49
N LYS A 702 -8.93 -13.94 41.32
CA LYS A 702 -9.53 -13.49 40.07
C LYS A 702 -10.85 -14.22 39.88
N LYS A 703 -11.97 -13.52 40.07
CA LYS A 703 -13.29 -13.95 39.59
C LYS A 703 -13.13 -14.45 38.15
N LYS A 704 -13.51 -15.70 37.89
CA LYS A 704 -13.47 -16.27 36.53
C LYS A 704 -14.40 -15.42 35.64
N PRO A 705 -13.96 -15.00 34.44
CA PRO A 705 -14.77 -14.17 33.57
C PRO A 705 -16.00 -14.96 33.10
N ARG A 706 -17.13 -14.25 32.97
CA ARG A 706 -18.43 -14.85 32.66
C ARG A 706 -18.44 -15.34 31.21
N ILE A 707 -18.63 -16.64 31.03
CA ILE A 707 -18.95 -17.23 29.71
C ILE A 707 -20.41 -16.90 29.42
N VAL A 708 -20.69 -16.44 28.20
CA VAL A 708 -22.06 -16.20 27.72
C VAL A 708 -22.39 -17.26 26.67
N GLU A 709 -23.07 -18.31 27.11
CA GLU A 709 -23.50 -19.43 26.26
C GLU A 709 -24.77 -19.07 25.47
N PRO A 710 -24.83 -19.31 24.15
CA PRO A 710 -25.98 -18.95 23.33
C PRO A 710 -27.06 -20.05 23.33
N GLU A 711 -27.75 -20.21 24.45
CA GLU A 711 -29.00 -21.00 24.55
C GLU A 711 -30.24 -20.10 24.36
N ASP A 712 -30.46 -19.63 23.13
CA ASP A 712 -31.58 -18.74 22.77
C ASP A 712 -32.54 -19.33 21.71
N VAL A 713 -32.30 -20.54 21.22
CA VAL A 713 -33.23 -21.23 20.29
C VAL A 713 -34.11 -22.19 21.08
N PRO A 714 -35.46 -22.03 21.06
CA PRO A 714 -36.35 -23.01 21.67
C PRO A 714 -36.22 -24.34 20.93
N THR A 715 -35.83 -25.38 21.66
CA THR A 715 -35.76 -26.75 21.18
C THR A 715 -36.81 -27.60 21.89
N GLU A 716 -37.48 -28.46 21.13
CA GLU A 716 -38.31 -29.52 21.69
C GLU A 716 -37.51 -30.82 21.63
N VAL A 717 -37.35 -31.48 22.78
CA VAL A 717 -36.87 -32.87 22.85
C VAL A 717 -38.06 -33.77 22.53
N GLN A 718 -37.96 -34.54 21.46
CA GLN A 718 -39.05 -35.33 20.92
C GLN A 718 -38.64 -36.80 20.87
N ALA A 719 -39.58 -37.69 21.19
CA ALA A 719 -39.42 -39.12 21.05
C ALA A 719 -39.63 -39.51 19.58
N VAL A 720 -38.58 -40.01 18.92
CA VAL A 720 -38.64 -40.58 17.58
C VAL A 720 -38.68 -42.09 17.72
N LYS A 721 -39.65 -42.78 17.09
CA LYS A 721 -39.72 -44.25 17.10
C LYS A 721 -39.30 -44.80 15.74
N ILE A 722 -38.22 -45.58 15.73
CA ILE A 722 -37.77 -46.34 14.55
C ILE A 722 -37.80 -47.82 14.94
N GLY A 723 -38.53 -48.63 14.17
CA GLY A 723 -38.80 -50.02 14.51
C GLY A 723 -39.42 -50.18 15.91
N ASN A 724 -38.69 -50.83 16.81
CA ASN A 724 -39.11 -51.03 18.20
C ASN A 724 -38.47 -50.05 19.20
N THR A 725 -37.48 -49.26 18.77
CA THR A 725 -36.63 -48.40 19.62
C THR A 725 -37.15 -46.97 19.66
N ASP A 726 -37.09 -46.33 20.84
CA ASP A 726 -37.54 -44.94 21.07
C ASP A 726 -36.32 -44.05 21.42
N TYR A 727 -36.01 -43.08 20.55
CA TYR A 727 -34.86 -42.18 20.64
C TYR A 727 -35.28 -40.80 21.12
N LYS A 728 -34.45 -40.12 21.92
CA LYS A 728 -34.65 -38.70 22.26
C LYS A 728 -33.80 -37.82 21.34
N VAL A 729 -34.48 -36.97 20.57
CA VAL A 729 -33.84 -36.08 19.60
C VAL A 729 -34.36 -34.65 19.79
N SER A 730 -33.45 -33.67 19.83
CA SER A 730 -33.81 -32.25 19.98
C SER A 730 -33.83 -31.53 18.63
N PHE A 731 -34.97 -30.89 18.34
CA PHE A 731 -35.16 -30.10 17.12
C PHE A 731 -35.60 -28.66 17.47
N PRO A 732 -35.14 -27.63 16.73
CA PRO A 732 -35.65 -26.27 16.87
C PRO A 732 -37.17 -26.21 16.60
N SER A 733 -37.94 -25.59 17.48
CA SER A 733 -39.41 -25.51 17.39
C SER A 733 -39.91 -24.39 16.44
N ILE A 734 -39.16 -24.13 15.36
CA ILE A 734 -39.31 -22.93 14.51
C ILE A 734 -39.93 -23.26 13.14
N ILE A 735 -39.45 -24.34 12.52
CA ILE A 735 -39.99 -24.87 11.26
C ILE A 735 -40.75 -26.14 11.59
N HIS A 736 -41.98 -26.26 11.11
CA HIS A 736 -42.74 -27.51 11.15
C HIS A 736 -43.08 -28.00 9.75
N LEU A 737 -43.16 -29.32 9.59
CA LEU A 737 -43.63 -30.01 8.40
C LEU A 737 -45.04 -30.57 8.65
N LYS A 738 -45.87 -30.57 7.61
CA LYS A 738 -47.23 -31.13 7.62
C LYS A 738 -47.44 -32.02 6.40
N LEU A 739 -47.77 -33.29 6.62
CA LEU A 739 -48.01 -34.25 5.54
C LEU A 739 -49.46 -34.19 5.06
N GLY A 740 -49.69 -33.83 3.80
CA GLY A 740 -51.01 -33.76 3.16
C GLY A 740 -51.68 -35.11 2.87
N ARG A 741 -51.23 -36.19 3.52
CA ARG A 741 -51.74 -37.57 3.38
C ARG A 741 -51.54 -38.36 4.68
N LYS A 742 -52.18 -39.53 4.76
CA LYS A 742 -51.87 -40.50 5.82
C LYS A 742 -50.50 -41.16 5.56
N LEU A 743 -49.82 -41.51 6.64
CA LEU A 743 -48.64 -42.39 6.63
C LEU A 743 -49.04 -43.79 6.15
N ARG A 744 -48.12 -44.46 5.46
CA ARG A 744 -48.17 -45.86 5.04
C ARG A 744 -47.43 -46.75 6.05
N THR A 745 -47.56 -48.06 5.92
CA THR A 745 -46.73 -49.04 6.65
C THR A 745 -45.25 -48.73 6.44
N GLY A 746 -44.47 -48.64 7.52
CA GLY A 746 -43.04 -48.30 7.48
C GLY A 746 -42.72 -46.81 7.37
N GLU A 747 -43.69 -45.92 7.21
CA GLU A 747 -43.47 -44.46 7.27
C GLU A 747 -43.69 -43.94 8.69
N TRP A 748 -42.85 -43.01 9.15
CA TRP A 748 -42.92 -42.45 10.51
C TRP A 748 -42.79 -40.92 10.53
N ALA A 749 -43.20 -40.32 11.64
CA ALA A 749 -43.21 -38.88 11.86
C ALA A 749 -42.84 -38.56 13.31
N ALA A 750 -41.92 -37.60 13.50
CA ALA A 750 -41.57 -37.03 14.79
C ALA A 750 -42.31 -35.70 15.00
N GLY A 751 -42.75 -35.42 16.24
CA GLY A 751 -43.36 -34.14 16.62
C GLY A 751 -44.82 -34.23 17.09
N GLY A 752 -45.25 -33.18 17.80
CA GLY A 752 -46.57 -33.11 18.42
C GLY A 752 -47.73 -32.94 17.42
N LYS A 753 -48.92 -33.44 17.80
CA LYS A 753 -50.23 -33.25 17.12
C LYS A 753 -50.15 -33.09 15.58
N ARG A 754 -50.06 -34.21 14.83
CA ARG A 754 -50.33 -34.44 13.36
C ARG A 754 -49.95 -33.37 12.31
N ASP A 755 -50.30 -32.11 12.51
CA ASP A 755 -50.02 -30.96 11.65
C ASP A 755 -48.69 -30.23 12.00
N LYS A 756 -47.98 -30.63 13.08
CA LYS A 756 -46.70 -30.02 13.50
C LYS A 756 -45.56 -31.03 13.69
N THR A 757 -45.11 -31.64 12.61
CA THR A 757 -43.98 -32.58 12.63
C THR A 757 -42.63 -31.87 12.46
N THR A 758 -41.55 -32.47 12.96
CA THR A 758 -40.16 -31.96 12.87
C THR A 758 -39.29 -32.81 11.94
N ALA A 759 -39.53 -34.12 11.92
CA ALA A 759 -38.95 -35.06 10.97
C ALA A 759 -40.04 -35.97 10.38
N LEU A 760 -39.92 -36.30 9.09
CA LEU A 760 -40.82 -37.19 8.36
C LEU A 760 -40.01 -38.20 7.53
N HIS A 761 -40.22 -39.49 7.73
CA HIS A 761 -39.62 -40.54 6.92
C HIS A 761 -40.70 -41.20 6.05
N LEU A 762 -40.53 -41.12 4.72
CA LEU A 762 -41.55 -41.42 3.73
C LEU A 762 -40.98 -42.32 2.61
N HIS A 763 -41.74 -43.30 2.15
CA HIS A 763 -41.29 -44.27 1.14
C HIS A 763 -41.59 -43.79 -0.29
N HIS A 764 -40.60 -43.91 -1.18
CA HIS A 764 -40.68 -43.43 -2.56
C HIS A 764 -40.01 -44.42 -3.54
N GLY A 765 -40.80 -45.33 -4.11
CA GLY A 765 -40.28 -46.40 -4.97
C GLY A 765 -39.70 -47.54 -4.12
N LEU A 766 -38.44 -47.90 -4.38
CA LEU A 766 -37.70 -48.87 -3.57
C LEU A 766 -36.99 -48.22 -2.37
N GLY A 767 -36.56 -46.96 -2.50
CA GLY A 767 -35.90 -46.20 -1.45
C GLY A 767 -36.81 -45.28 -0.63
N SER A 768 -36.20 -44.42 0.19
CA SER A 768 -36.91 -43.56 1.14
C SER A 768 -36.38 -42.11 1.19
N VAL A 769 -37.24 -41.19 1.64
CA VAL A 769 -36.92 -39.78 1.85
C VAL A 769 -37.17 -39.42 3.31
N THR A 770 -36.15 -38.90 3.99
CA THR A 770 -36.26 -38.35 5.35
C THR A 770 -36.15 -36.83 5.30
N LEU A 771 -37.25 -36.14 5.56
CA LEU A 771 -37.30 -34.69 5.64
C LEU A 771 -37.02 -34.25 7.09
N LEU A 772 -36.06 -33.35 7.31
CA LEU A 772 -35.71 -32.81 8.63
C LEU A 772 -35.94 -31.30 8.67
N ASN A 773 -36.60 -30.77 9.71
CA ASN A 773 -36.80 -29.33 9.86
C ASN A 773 -35.50 -28.56 10.14
N HIS A 774 -34.49 -29.21 10.72
CA HIS A 774 -33.15 -28.70 10.92
C HIS A 774 -32.17 -29.85 11.12
N ALA A 775 -30.98 -29.79 10.52
CA ALA A 775 -29.90 -30.75 10.72
C ALA A 775 -29.20 -30.61 12.10
N ARG A 776 -29.86 -30.05 13.14
CA ARG A 776 -29.23 -29.81 14.46
C ARG A 776 -28.59 -31.08 15.03
N PRO A 777 -29.27 -32.25 15.07
CA PRO A 777 -28.71 -33.47 15.66
C PRO A 777 -27.42 -33.97 15.00
N LEU A 778 -27.15 -33.56 13.76
CA LEU A 778 -26.02 -34.03 12.97
C LEU A 778 -24.78 -33.13 13.12
N ARG A 779 -24.95 -31.92 13.65
CA ARG A 779 -23.88 -30.92 13.70
C ARG A 779 -22.89 -31.18 14.83
N ASN A 780 -21.61 -30.90 14.59
CA ASN A 780 -20.49 -31.16 15.51
C ASN A 780 -20.73 -30.76 16.97
N ARG A 781 -21.42 -29.62 17.24
CA ARG A 781 -21.67 -29.10 18.59
C ARG A 781 -22.74 -29.88 19.37
N TYR A 782 -23.60 -30.64 18.67
CA TYR A 782 -24.82 -31.20 19.25
C TYR A 782 -24.95 -32.72 19.07
N ILE A 783 -24.01 -33.38 18.41
CA ILE A 783 -24.10 -34.82 18.07
C ILE A 783 -24.07 -35.75 19.31
N ASP A 784 -23.52 -35.26 20.43
CA ASP A 784 -23.48 -35.91 21.74
C ASP A 784 -24.68 -35.57 22.64
N GLU A 785 -25.58 -34.67 22.22
CA GLU A 785 -26.83 -34.41 22.94
C GLU A 785 -27.79 -35.62 22.82
N HIS A 786 -28.40 -36.01 23.96
CA HIS A 786 -29.45 -37.03 24.01
C HIS A 786 -29.03 -38.37 23.35
N ASP A 787 -29.80 -38.82 22.34
CA ASP A 787 -29.54 -40.02 21.55
C ASP A 787 -29.21 -39.68 20.09
N HIS A 788 -28.76 -38.44 19.79
CA HIS A 788 -28.57 -37.94 18.42
C HIS A 788 -27.66 -38.84 17.56
N ALA A 789 -26.46 -39.15 18.05
CA ALA A 789 -25.52 -40.05 17.38
C ALA A 789 -26.15 -41.41 17.06
N GLN A 790 -26.84 -42.03 18.01
CA GLN A 790 -27.43 -43.36 17.84
C GLN A 790 -28.63 -43.33 16.88
N TRP A 791 -29.51 -42.34 17.03
CA TRP A 791 -30.61 -42.09 16.11
C TRP A 791 -30.15 -41.83 14.67
N PHE A 792 -28.98 -41.21 14.47
CA PHE A 792 -28.42 -40.98 13.14
C PHE A 792 -27.93 -42.27 12.48
N MET A 793 -27.27 -43.18 13.23
CA MET A 793 -26.92 -44.50 12.71
C MET A 793 -28.16 -45.31 12.33
N ASP A 794 -29.14 -45.37 13.24
CA ASP A 794 -30.41 -46.09 13.05
C ASP A 794 -31.34 -45.42 12.01
N LEU A 795 -31.05 -44.18 11.59
CA LEU A 795 -31.67 -43.50 10.47
C LEU A 795 -31.02 -43.86 9.11
N ILE A 796 -29.70 -44.06 9.09
CA ILE A 796 -28.92 -44.46 7.90
C ILE A 796 -29.17 -45.93 7.55
N GLY A 797 -29.23 -46.79 8.56
CA GLY A 797 -29.52 -48.22 8.42
C GLY A 797 -28.29 -49.09 8.11
N GLU A 798 -28.36 -50.35 8.52
CA GLU A 798 -27.24 -51.32 8.46
C GLU A 798 -26.86 -51.73 7.02
N ASP A 799 -27.77 -51.58 6.05
CA ASP A 799 -27.54 -51.90 4.64
C ASP A 799 -26.83 -50.77 3.85
N ALA A 800 -26.57 -49.61 4.46
CA ALA A 800 -25.88 -48.50 3.81
C ALA A 800 -24.35 -48.71 3.79
N TYR A 801 -23.72 -48.43 2.65
CA TYR A 801 -22.26 -48.53 2.50
C TYR A 801 -21.59 -47.18 2.30
N HIS A 802 -22.25 -46.23 1.63
CA HIS A 802 -21.65 -44.95 1.22
C HIS A 802 -22.57 -43.77 1.53
N VAL A 803 -22.07 -42.79 2.30
CA VAL A 803 -22.85 -41.70 2.89
C VAL A 803 -22.28 -40.34 2.49
N GLN A 804 -22.96 -39.63 1.58
CA GLN A 804 -22.50 -38.33 1.06
C GLN A 804 -23.11 -37.15 1.81
N PHE A 805 -22.27 -36.33 2.47
CA PHE A 805 -22.67 -35.04 3.05
C PHE A 805 -22.50 -33.91 2.04
N ILE A 806 -23.60 -33.30 1.61
CA ILE A 806 -23.63 -32.33 0.50
C ILE A 806 -24.05 -30.95 1.01
N VAL A 807 -23.03 -30.13 1.30
CA VAL A 807 -23.15 -28.83 1.99
C VAL A 807 -23.66 -27.70 1.09
N SER A 808 -23.59 -27.85 -0.24
CA SER A 808 -24.11 -26.84 -1.19
C SER A 808 -24.69 -27.48 -2.45
N LEU A 809 -25.79 -26.90 -2.94
CA LEU A 809 -26.35 -27.18 -4.26
C LEU A 809 -25.57 -26.44 -5.38
N GLU A 810 -25.01 -25.27 -5.08
CA GLU A 810 -24.24 -24.46 -6.01
C GLU A 810 -22.74 -24.74 -5.89
N GLY A 811 -22.02 -24.73 -7.02
CA GLY A 811 -20.57 -24.84 -7.01
C GLY A 811 -19.95 -23.58 -6.43
N SER A 812 -18.74 -23.68 -5.86
CA SER A 812 -18.10 -22.54 -5.21
C SER A 812 -18.00 -21.31 -6.14
N PHE A 813 -18.03 -20.10 -5.59
CA PHE A 813 -17.89 -18.86 -6.38
C PHE A 813 -16.69 -18.92 -7.34
N TRP A 814 -15.56 -19.47 -6.89
CA TRP A 814 -14.36 -19.68 -7.71
C TRP A 814 -14.56 -20.69 -8.84
N GLU A 815 -15.29 -21.78 -8.61
CA GLU A 815 -15.63 -22.76 -9.65
C GLU A 815 -16.63 -22.18 -10.67
N LEU A 816 -17.62 -21.39 -10.22
CA LEU A 816 -18.53 -20.66 -11.10
C LEU A 816 -17.77 -19.65 -11.96
N LEU A 817 -16.86 -18.89 -11.34
CA LEU A 817 -16.02 -17.89 -12.00
C LEU A 817 -15.02 -18.54 -12.98
N TRP A 818 -14.50 -19.74 -12.68
CA TRP A 818 -13.69 -20.49 -13.64
C TRP A 818 -14.55 -21.03 -14.79
N LYS A 819 -15.67 -21.71 -14.50
CA LYS A 819 -16.56 -22.30 -15.53
C LYS A 819 -17.16 -21.26 -16.48
N ARG A 820 -17.53 -20.07 -16.00
CA ARG A 820 -18.19 -19.02 -16.81
C ARG A 820 -17.30 -17.84 -17.20
N ALA A 821 -16.19 -17.59 -16.48
CA ALA A 821 -15.38 -16.38 -16.62
C ALA A 821 -13.86 -16.65 -16.63
N TRP A 822 -13.41 -17.84 -17.01
CA TRP A 822 -11.97 -18.13 -17.19
C TRP A 822 -11.27 -17.17 -18.16
N MET A 823 -11.94 -16.74 -19.24
CA MET A 823 -11.35 -15.81 -20.22
C MET A 823 -10.96 -14.45 -19.59
N PRO A 824 -11.87 -13.69 -18.94
CA PRO A 824 -11.48 -12.47 -18.22
C PRO A 824 -10.62 -12.75 -16.99
N LEU A 825 -10.69 -13.92 -16.34
CA LEU A 825 -9.74 -14.29 -15.27
C LEU A 825 -8.30 -14.43 -15.78
N ILE A 826 -8.08 -15.11 -16.91
CA ILE A 826 -6.75 -15.21 -17.54
C ILE A 826 -6.29 -13.83 -18.02
N GLY A 827 -7.20 -13.03 -18.60
CA GLY A 827 -6.92 -11.64 -18.98
C GLY A 827 -6.50 -10.78 -17.79
N LEU A 828 -7.20 -10.89 -16.65
CA LEU A 828 -6.86 -10.20 -15.40
C LEU A 828 -5.54 -10.70 -14.83
N ALA A 829 -5.29 -12.02 -14.82
CA ALA A 829 -4.04 -12.61 -14.35
C ALA A 829 -2.84 -12.15 -15.20
N LEU A 830 -2.99 -12.07 -16.53
CA LEU A 830 -1.99 -11.50 -17.44
C LEU A 830 -1.76 -10.00 -17.16
N LEU A 831 -2.83 -9.21 -16.99
CA LEU A 831 -2.72 -7.79 -16.66
C LEU A 831 -2.06 -7.57 -15.29
N VAL A 832 -2.37 -8.38 -14.28
CA VAL A 832 -1.73 -8.34 -12.95
C VAL A 832 -0.27 -8.80 -13.04
N ALA A 833 0.05 -9.83 -13.81
CA ALA A 833 1.44 -10.27 -14.02
C ALA A 833 2.26 -9.20 -14.76
N ILE A 834 1.70 -8.53 -15.77
CA ILE A 834 2.34 -7.41 -16.48
C ILE A 834 2.49 -6.20 -15.55
N TRP A 835 1.47 -5.87 -14.76
CA TRP A 835 1.50 -4.79 -13.77
C TRP A 835 2.57 -5.06 -12.70
N LEU A 836 2.63 -6.27 -12.14
CA LEU A 836 3.71 -6.69 -11.23
C LEU A 836 5.08 -6.64 -11.93
N TRP A 837 5.22 -7.09 -13.18
CA TRP A 837 6.48 -7.01 -13.94
C TRP A 837 6.94 -5.57 -14.22
N MET A 838 6.01 -4.61 -14.22
CA MET A 838 6.26 -3.18 -14.36
C MET A 838 6.49 -2.45 -13.02
N HIS A 839 5.87 -2.89 -11.92
CA HIS A 839 5.82 -2.18 -10.64
C HIS A 839 6.51 -2.89 -9.46
N LEU A 840 6.85 -4.17 -9.58
CA LEU A 840 7.82 -4.80 -8.67
C LEU A 840 9.13 -4.00 -8.77
N PRO A 841 9.71 -3.53 -7.66
CA PRO A 841 11.02 -2.92 -7.68
C PRO A 841 12.00 -3.97 -8.18
N ARG A 842 12.52 -3.77 -9.40
CA ARG A 842 13.51 -4.68 -9.98
C ARG A 842 14.79 -4.54 -9.18
N PHE A 843 14.99 -5.46 -8.25
CA PHE A 843 16.27 -5.74 -7.61
C PHE A 843 17.25 -6.33 -8.65
N GLY A 844 17.62 -5.51 -9.64
CA GLY A 844 18.99 -5.56 -10.12
C GLY A 844 19.92 -5.34 -8.92
N PRO A 845 21.17 -5.82 -8.97
CA PRO A 845 22.10 -5.63 -7.87
C PRO A 845 22.11 -4.16 -7.48
N GLN A 846 22.05 -3.86 -6.17
CA GLN A 846 22.23 -2.48 -5.69
C GLN A 846 23.51 -1.98 -6.35
N ARG A 847 23.36 -1.06 -7.31
CA ARG A 847 24.50 -0.58 -8.08
C ARG A 847 25.24 0.35 -7.16
N GLN A 848 26.16 -0.23 -6.38
CA GLN A 848 27.13 0.50 -5.57
C GLN A 848 27.62 1.62 -6.46
N VAL A 849 27.41 2.86 -6.01
CA VAL A 849 27.81 4.03 -6.77
C VAL A 849 29.31 4.16 -6.56
N VAL A 850 30.05 3.33 -7.30
CA VAL A 850 31.51 3.39 -7.44
C VAL A 850 31.82 4.64 -8.27
N LEU A 851 31.65 5.79 -7.61
CA LEU A 851 32.53 6.93 -7.78
C LEU A 851 33.95 6.41 -7.54
N HIS A 852 34.89 6.85 -8.38
CA HIS A 852 36.20 6.22 -8.61
C HIS A 852 36.16 5.03 -9.58
N ASP A 853 35.73 5.31 -10.81
CA ASP A 853 36.28 4.68 -11.99
C ASP A 853 36.51 5.76 -13.06
N THR A 854 37.65 5.77 -13.76
CA THR A 854 38.15 6.95 -14.52
C THR A 854 37.45 7.20 -15.86
N LYS A 855 36.29 6.57 -16.06
CA LYS A 855 35.54 6.46 -17.32
C LYS A 855 35.02 7.78 -17.89
N HIS A 856 34.85 8.81 -17.06
CA HIS A 856 34.39 10.13 -17.50
C HIS A 856 35.22 10.75 -18.63
N PHE A 857 36.53 10.46 -18.72
CA PHE A 857 37.35 11.01 -19.80
C PHE A 857 37.05 10.36 -21.17
N PHE A 858 36.83 9.05 -21.20
CA PHE A 858 36.46 8.33 -22.43
C PHE A 858 35.05 8.69 -22.90
N GLU A 859 34.11 8.87 -21.97
CA GLU A 859 32.78 9.40 -22.24
C GLU A 859 32.85 10.81 -22.84
N HIS A 860 33.72 11.68 -22.30
CA HIS A 860 33.91 13.05 -22.80
C HIS A 860 34.49 13.09 -24.22
N ILE A 861 35.50 12.27 -24.52
CA ILE A 861 36.07 12.16 -25.87
C ILE A 861 35.02 11.63 -26.86
N SER A 862 34.25 10.61 -26.46
CA SER A 862 33.18 10.04 -27.29
C SER A 862 32.07 11.05 -27.57
N ALA A 863 31.67 11.83 -26.56
CA ALA A 863 30.69 12.91 -26.69
C ALA A 863 31.20 14.06 -27.58
N LEU A 864 32.49 14.40 -27.50
CA LEU A 864 33.14 15.44 -28.31
C LEU A 864 33.25 15.02 -29.79
N GLY A 865 33.69 13.79 -30.07
CA GLY A 865 33.70 13.24 -31.43
C GLY A 865 32.30 13.19 -32.04
N GLY A 866 31.32 12.68 -31.27
CA GLY A 866 29.91 12.70 -31.65
C GLY A 866 29.30 14.10 -31.76
N PHE A 867 29.89 15.13 -31.17
CA PHE A 867 29.49 16.53 -31.34
C PHE A 867 30.00 17.08 -32.68
N PHE A 868 31.29 16.95 -32.99
CA PHE A 868 31.86 17.42 -34.26
C PHE A 868 31.21 16.74 -35.48
N HIS A 869 30.95 15.43 -35.41
CA HIS A 869 30.24 14.71 -36.48
C HIS A 869 28.81 15.24 -36.69
N ARG A 870 28.05 15.48 -35.61
CA ARG A 870 26.70 16.09 -35.68
C ARG A 870 26.72 17.51 -36.24
N MET A 871 27.79 18.27 -35.99
CA MET A 871 28.03 19.59 -36.57
C MET A 871 28.54 19.55 -38.03
N ARG A 872 28.70 18.36 -38.62
CA ARG A 872 29.34 18.12 -39.92
C ARG A 872 30.75 18.73 -40.03
N ARG A 873 31.51 18.66 -38.94
CA ARG A 873 32.92 19.06 -38.85
C ARG A 873 33.83 17.83 -38.83
N ASP A 874 33.64 16.96 -39.82
CA ASP A 874 34.43 15.74 -40.01
C ASP A 874 35.87 16.06 -40.46
N ASP A 875 36.09 17.24 -41.03
CA ASP A 875 37.41 17.84 -41.30
C ASP A 875 38.28 17.94 -40.04
N VAL A 876 37.70 18.38 -38.91
CA VAL A 876 38.43 18.52 -37.64
C VAL A 876 38.86 17.16 -37.10
N LEU A 877 38.02 16.15 -37.27
CA LEU A 877 38.29 14.78 -36.82
C LEU A 877 39.38 14.11 -37.68
N LEU A 878 39.37 14.33 -39.00
CA LEU A 878 40.42 13.84 -39.90
C LEU A 878 41.75 14.56 -39.69
N ALA A 879 41.75 15.89 -39.57
CA ALA A 879 42.95 16.68 -39.31
C ALA A 879 43.62 16.25 -38.00
N ALA A 880 42.87 16.15 -36.89
CA ALA A 880 43.40 15.69 -35.61
C ALA A 880 43.91 14.23 -35.65
N ALA A 881 43.32 13.36 -36.49
CA ALA A 881 43.82 12.02 -36.71
C ALA A 881 45.14 12.00 -37.51
N ALA A 882 45.25 12.82 -38.57
CA ALA A 882 46.46 12.97 -39.38
C ALA A 882 47.61 13.60 -38.59
N ASP A 883 47.34 14.62 -37.79
CA ASP A 883 48.34 15.24 -36.91
C ASP A 883 48.83 14.27 -35.84
N ALA A 884 47.99 13.35 -35.36
CA ALA A 884 48.39 12.27 -34.47
C ALA A 884 49.25 11.18 -35.16
N VAL A 885 49.26 11.11 -36.51
CA VAL A 885 50.23 10.32 -37.30
C VAL A 885 51.51 11.13 -37.49
N ARG A 886 51.43 12.39 -37.94
CA ARG A 886 52.58 13.31 -38.10
C ARG A 886 53.42 13.38 -36.81
N ALA A 887 52.78 13.63 -35.67
CA ALA A 887 53.43 13.73 -34.37
C ALA A 887 53.98 12.39 -33.82
N ARG A 888 53.57 11.24 -34.37
CA ARG A 888 54.16 9.93 -34.07
C ARG A 888 55.37 9.67 -34.98
N ALA A 889 55.27 10.02 -36.26
CA ALA A 889 56.35 9.90 -37.21
C ALA A 889 57.56 10.77 -36.81
N THR A 890 57.35 12.04 -36.46
CA THR A 890 58.44 12.95 -36.05
C THR A 890 59.08 12.60 -34.71
N ARG A 891 58.36 11.91 -33.81
CA ARG A 891 58.95 11.36 -32.56
C ARG A 891 59.88 10.18 -32.82
N LEU A 892 59.55 9.33 -33.81
CA LEU A 892 60.36 8.16 -34.19
C LEU A 892 61.50 8.54 -35.14
N TYR A 893 61.31 9.59 -35.95
CA TYR A 893 62.25 10.07 -36.95
C TYR A 893 62.45 11.60 -36.80
N PRO A 894 63.25 12.06 -35.79
CA PRO A 894 63.41 13.49 -35.49
C PRO A 894 63.97 14.34 -36.63
N HIS A 895 64.65 13.74 -37.60
CA HIS A 895 65.14 14.44 -38.80
C HIS A 895 64.00 14.95 -39.70
N LEU A 896 62.80 14.35 -39.64
CA LEU A 896 61.65 14.74 -40.47
C LEU A 896 60.97 16.04 -40.01
N VAL A 897 61.32 16.59 -38.83
CA VAL A 897 60.60 17.73 -38.21
C VAL A 897 60.52 18.96 -39.11
N ASN A 898 61.51 19.17 -40.00
CA ASN A 898 61.54 20.30 -40.95
C ASN A 898 61.24 19.90 -42.41
N HIS A 899 60.84 18.66 -42.68
CA HIS A 899 60.52 18.19 -44.03
C HIS A 899 59.01 18.30 -44.30
N SER A 900 58.64 18.53 -45.56
CA SER A 900 57.26 18.44 -46.03
C SER A 900 56.70 17.02 -45.87
N ASP A 901 55.37 16.89 -45.77
CA ASP A 901 54.64 15.61 -45.60
C ASP A 901 55.07 14.52 -46.61
N SER A 902 55.60 14.90 -47.78
CA SER A 902 56.22 13.99 -48.76
C SER A 902 57.23 13.01 -48.16
N ALA A 903 58.09 13.43 -47.24
CA ALA A 903 59.09 12.56 -46.61
C ALA A 903 58.46 11.62 -45.56
N ILE A 904 57.39 12.07 -44.89
CA ILE A 904 56.60 11.25 -43.97
C ILE A 904 55.80 10.19 -44.75
N ILE A 905 55.24 10.55 -45.91
CA ILE A 905 54.51 9.66 -46.83
C ILE A 905 55.40 8.52 -47.32
N GLU A 906 56.66 8.78 -47.67
CA GLU A 906 57.59 7.74 -48.14
C GLU A 906 57.84 6.66 -47.08
N ILE A 907 58.16 7.06 -45.85
CA ILE A 907 58.37 6.15 -44.71
C ILE A 907 57.06 5.43 -44.34
N LEU A 908 55.91 6.12 -44.38
CA LEU A 908 54.60 5.50 -44.18
C LEU A 908 54.24 4.48 -45.26
N THR A 909 54.64 4.70 -46.51
CA THR A 909 54.43 3.76 -47.62
C THR A 909 55.16 2.45 -47.33
N GLN A 910 56.45 2.54 -46.95
CA GLN A 910 57.27 1.39 -46.59
C GLN A 910 56.77 0.66 -45.32
N ARG A 911 56.26 1.39 -44.32
CA ARG A 911 55.82 0.83 -43.03
C ARG A 911 54.40 0.25 -43.05
N SER A 912 53.44 0.95 -43.65
CA SER A 912 52.02 0.57 -43.59
C SER A 912 51.56 -0.31 -44.75
N ASN A 913 52.39 -0.49 -45.78
CA ASN A 913 52.06 -1.22 -47.01
C ASN A 913 50.80 -0.67 -47.73
N LEU A 914 50.48 0.61 -47.51
CA LEU A 914 49.43 1.36 -48.21
C LEU A 914 50.06 2.12 -49.40
N PRO A 915 49.38 2.21 -50.56
CA PRO A 915 49.91 2.97 -51.70
C PRO A 915 49.98 4.47 -51.39
N PRO A 916 50.99 5.21 -51.90
CA PRO A 916 51.28 6.59 -51.49
C PRO A 916 50.15 7.56 -51.81
N GLU A 917 49.36 7.32 -52.86
CA GLU A 917 48.17 8.11 -53.20
C GLU A 917 47.10 8.04 -52.10
N ARG A 918 46.91 6.86 -51.49
CA ARG A 918 45.94 6.62 -50.42
C ARG A 918 46.40 7.26 -49.10
N ILE A 919 47.71 7.26 -48.85
CA ILE A 919 48.32 7.97 -47.73
C ILE A 919 48.11 9.48 -47.90
N ARG A 920 48.43 10.02 -49.09
CA ARG A 920 48.23 11.45 -49.40
C ARG A 920 46.76 11.86 -49.27
N ALA A 921 45.83 11.10 -49.85
CA ALA A 921 44.39 11.39 -49.77
C ALA A 921 43.83 11.44 -48.34
N ALA A 922 44.43 10.69 -47.41
CA ALA A 922 44.06 10.72 -45.99
C ALA A 922 44.67 11.90 -45.22
N PHE A 923 45.84 12.40 -45.64
CA PHE A 923 46.51 13.59 -45.09
C PHE A 923 45.96 14.91 -45.66
N GLU A 924 45.53 14.91 -46.92
CA GLU A 924 44.99 16.05 -47.69
C GLU A 924 43.45 15.95 -47.84
N ALA A 925 42.77 15.36 -46.84
CA ALA A 925 41.35 15.05 -46.96
C ALA A 925 40.47 16.30 -47.11
N SER A 926 39.63 16.31 -48.15
CA SER A 926 38.68 17.39 -48.47
C SER A 926 37.81 17.79 -47.28
N GLU A 927 37.46 19.08 -47.18
CA GLU A 927 36.61 19.66 -46.11
C GLU A 927 35.27 18.93 -45.87
N LYS A 928 34.77 18.19 -46.88
CA LYS A 928 33.46 17.53 -46.87
C LYS A 928 33.57 16.12 -47.48
N PRO A 929 34.15 15.14 -46.77
CA PRO A 929 34.20 13.76 -47.24
C PRO A 929 32.80 13.14 -47.27
N SER A 930 32.57 12.12 -48.10
CA SER A 930 31.39 11.27 -47.90
C SER A 930 31.57 10.41 -46.65
N THR A 931 30.49 9.92 -46.05
CA THR A 931 30.57 9.05 -44.86
C THR A 931 31.39 7.78 -45.11
N ARG A 932 31.44 7.28 -46.36
CA ARG A 932 32.26 6.13 -46.75
C ARG A 932 33.75 6.49 -46.79
N ASP A 933 34.07 7.67 -47.32
CA ASP A 933 35.46 8.13 -47.45
C ASP A 933 36.02 8.57 -46.10
N PHE A 934 35.20 9.19 -45.24
CA PHE A 934 35.56 9.51 -43.85
C PHE A 934 35.98 8.25 -43.07
N VAL A 935 35.15 7.20 -43.09
CA VAL A 935 35.47 5.94 -42.41
C VAL A 935 36.75 5.31 -42.98
N ARG A 936 36.92 5.34 -44.31
CA ARG A 936 38.12 4.85 -44.98
C ARG A 936 39.37 5.63 -44.56
N HIS A 937 39.34 6.96 -44.56
CA HIS A 937 40.46 7.80 -44.18
C HIS A 937 40.82 7.63 -42.69
N ILE A 938 39.83 7.49 -41.80
CA ILE A 938 40.07 7.16 -40.38
C ILE A 938 40.75 5.78 -40.24
N GLN A 939 40.28 4.77 -40.97
CA GLN A 939 40.90 3.43 -40.96
C GLN A 939 42.34 3.46 -41.51
N ASP A 940 42.58 4.21 -42.58
CA ASP A 940 43.90 4.36 -43.19
C ASP A 940 44.86 5.07 -42.22
N LEU A 941 44.45 6.18 -41.60
CA LEU A 941 45.25 6.91 -40.60
C LEU A 941 45.51 6.07 -39.34
N GLN A 942 44.54 5.26 -38.89
CA GLN A 942 44.76 4.31 -37.79
C GLN A 942 45.77 3.22 -38.17
N THR A 943 45.71 2.69 -39.39
CA THR A 943 46.67 1.70 -39.91
C THR A 943 48.09 2.28 -39.96
N MET A 944 48.24 3.50 -40.48
CA MET A 944 49.50 4.25 -40.47
C MET A 944 50.02 4.48 -39.04
N LYS A 945 49.14 4.84 -38.10
CA LYS A 945 49.50 5.08 -36.69
C LYS A 945 49.94 3.81 -35.95
N LEU A 946 49.50 2.63 -36.39
CA LEU A 946 49.90 1.32 -35.85
C LEU A 946 51.18 0.77 -36.49
N ALA A 947 51.48 1.15 -37.73
CA ALA A 947 52.69 0.76 -38.47
C ALA A 947 53.94 1.58 -38.11
N LEU A 948 53.75 2.74 -37.48
CA LEU A 948 54.78 3.58 -36.86
C LEU A 948 55.14 3.08 -35.46
#